data_AF-A0A8S3QJ12-F1
#
_entry.id   AF-A0A8S3QJ12-F1
#
_cell.length_a   1.000
_cell.length_b   1.000
_cell.length_c   1.000
_cell.angle_alpha   90.00
_cell.angle_beta   90.00
_cell.angle_gamma   90.00
#
_symmetry.space_group_name_H-M   'P 1'
#
loop_
_entity.id
_entity.type
_entity.pdbx_description
1 polymer ?
#
loop_
_entity_poly.entity_id
_entity_poly.type
_entity_poly.pdbx_seq_one_letter_code
_entity_poly.pdbx_strand_id
1 'polypeptide(L)'
;MAIKMIPFSVCFLYLSLNFRLAVAVCNIPSIYHGDWYSQEAGVDVKTNVAFDKWRRDSVPQEQLECISIYTHPQQSSIIGGMNSSMVNTTMLMGIFGETDVNKCYYCIDVLYRTPNIIQYKRQDCIRLNSGKPITIDKSCRGITEGLPTMDNAITMFRRSVVKLNCITTIEGVYQFSYEVGGPTSLGGICNEPRSRIAACQDPGSAYVDNRMFLINYAKCRDVSTSVDQQIRYQCMGAWYAVKNGVGYTFAAVADTVEADERERFKCMMTLKDQKDPNNQIRWVMSRFPSCTSLNSIYDGDRKLVLTRVIPTTDYLPPQCVLPRNMSGTWFTQGQQFKSDVFINETHIAYKTKINEFELLETYYSCQQTQGTRYMMTRVTAGRCEVDFVCFDLMPRHHSVIRYRVGKPSRLSDEDTGNFMVKKFRETCSWMSFTYNRDETDWKYEVLILNPPTPVPCPIAGRFNFEQWPVRDSEKIATRIRGVTPRPRIQVDCRIIVSEIKSCPVDMNRISIDAEYCETVDYRGRPIGEYDVSDYDLTCVGFWMEDYKSYLITWDEEDAISNFRCWVYERLSWTDVMMSRSQNARCVPDQRADSFQIPGTGLALKLTESERLFDDCPQRFDPGLDPYRKPTIIYILNKSAAVTPSIIIISILSLLLTFIH
;
A
#
# COMPACT_ATOMS: atom_id res chain seq x y z
N MET A 1 32.06 -56.50 68.46
CA MET A 1 33.21 -55.73 68.96
C MET A 1 32.83 -54.25 68.83
N ALA A 2 31.85 -53.74 69.58
CA ALA A 2 31.87 -53.34 70.99
C ALA A 2 32.94 -52.28 71.31
N ILE A 3 32.51 -51.21 72.01
CA ILE A 3 33.23 -50.00 72.52
C ILE A 3 32.91 -48.75 71.65
N LYS A 4 32.33 -47.63 72.12
CA LYS A 4 31.90 -47.17 73.46
C LYS A 4 30.89 -46.01 73.33
N MET A 5 30.09 -45.86 74.39
CA MET A 5 29.06 -44.86 74.70
C MET A 5 29.62 -43.50 75.19
N ILE A 6 28.95 -42.39 74.79
CA ILE A 6 28.40 -41.24 75.61
C ILE A 6 29.41 -40.25 76.29
N PRO A 7 29.10 -38.95 76.60
CA PRO A 7 27.84 -38.19 76.50
C PRO A 7 27.85 -36.78 75.84
N PHE A 8 26.63 -36.33 75.56
CA PHE A 8 26.13 -34.95 75.51
C PHE A 8 26.49 -34.10 76.75
N SER A 9 26.85 -32.82 76.54
CA SER A 9 26.42 -31.74 77.44
C SER A 9 26.47 -30.37 76.77
N VAL A 10 25.26 -29.86 76.47
CA VAL A 10 24.76 -28.48 76.62
C VAL A 10 25.76 -27.32 76.49
N CYS A 11 25.63 -26.55 75.39
CA CYS A 11 25.82 -25.10 75.46
C CYS A 11 24.81 -24.42 74.51
N PHE A 12 23.71 -23.96 75.10
CA PHE A 12 22.71 -23.10 74.49
C PHE A 12 23.19 -21.64 74.57
N LEU A 13 22.82 -20.85 73.56
CA LEU A 13 22.80 -19.37 73.52
C LEU A 13 24.14 -18.63 73.30
N TYR A 14 24.40 -18.27 72.05
CA TYR A 14 24.52 -16.87 71.60
C TYR A 14 24.56 -16.85 70.06
N LEU A 15 23.38 -16.81 69.42
CA LEU A 15 23.27 -16.51 68.00
C LEU A 15 22.70 -15.10 67.88
N SER A 16 23.56 -14.10 67.98
CA SER A 16 23.24 -12.74 67.55
C SER A 16 23.16 -12.74 66.02
N LEU A 17 21.94 -12.59 65.52
CA LEU A 17 21.63 -12.22 64.15
C LEU A 17 22.48 -11.00 63.75
N ASN A 18 23.51 -11.21 62.94
CA ASN A 18 24.05 -10.18 62.07
C ASN A 18 23.37 -10.32 60.71
N PHE A 19 22.12 -9.84 60.61
CA PHE A 19 21.60 -9.45 59.30
C PHE A 19 22.38 -8.21 58.86
N ARG A 20 23.45 -8.42 58.08
CA ARG A 20 23.96 -7.34 57.23
C ARG A 20 22.87 -7.06 56.20
N LEU A 21 22.22 -5.90 56.31
CA LEU A 21 21.43 -5.33 55.22
C LEU A 21 22.31 -5.34 53.97
N ALA A 22 21.93 -6.15 52.98
CA ALA A 22 22.48 -6.05 51.64
C ALA A 22 22.09 -4.67 51.10
N VAL A 23 23.04 -3.75 51.02
CA VAL A 23 22.88 -2.50 50.29
C VAL A 23 22.60 -2.90 48.84
N ALA A 24 21.38 -2.62 48.35
CA ALA A 24 21.02 -2.89 46.97
C ALA A 24 21.96 -2.06 46.07
N VAL A 25 22.83 -2.73 45.32
CA VAL A 25 23.78 -2.08 44.40
C VAL A 25 22.97 -1.50 43.23
N CYS A 26 23.14 -0.21 42.98
CA CYS A 26 22.52 0.49 41.85
C CYS A 26 23.19 0.03 40.55
N ASN A 27 22.46 -0.72 39.73
CA ASN A 27 22.98 -1.30 38.50
C ASN A 27 22.36 -0.58 37.30
N ILE A 28 23.20 0.05 36.48
CA ILE A 28 22.80 0.66 35.21
C ILE A 28 22.40 -0.48 34.24
N PRO A 29 21.25 -0.40 33.56
CA PRO A 29 20.83 -1.41 32.59
C PRO A 29 21.90 -1.70 31.53
N SER A 30 22.12 -2.98 31.23
CA SER A 30 23.14 -3.41 30.26
C SER A 30 22.95 -2.87 28.85
N ILE A 31 21.71 -2.49 28.50
CA ILE A 31 21.37 -1.84 27.23
C ILE A 31 22.03 -0.47 27.05
N TYR A 32 22.44 0.19 28.14
CA TYR A 32 23.14 1.49 28.09
C TYR A 32 24.66 1.33 28.09
N HIS A 33 25.20 0.12 28.33
CA HIS A 33 26.63 -0.07 28.47
C HIS A 33 27.37 0.12 27.14
N GLY A 34 28.54 0.75 27.21
CA GLY A 34 29.43 0.96 26.07
C GLY A 34 29.98 2.37 25.97
N ASP A 35 30.63 2.64 24.85
CA ASP A 35 31.21 3.94 24.53
C ASP A 35 30.27 4.76 23.65
N TRP A 36 30.00 5.97 24.10
CA TRP A 36 29.06 6.90 23.50
C TRP A 36 29.74 8.22 23.16
N TYR A 37 29.22 8.87 22.13
CA TYR A 37 29.66 10.17 21.64
C TYR A 37 28.47 11.14 21.62
N SER A 38 28.65 12.35 22.12
CA SER A 38 27.67 13.45 22.03
C SER A 38 28.38 14.76 21.71
N GLN A 39 27.64 15.69 21.11
CA GLN A 39 28.07 17.08 21.01
C GLN A 39 27.21 17.94 21.94
N GLU A 40 27.86 18.59 22.91
CA GLU A 40 27.21 19.34 23.98
C GLU A 40 27.68 20.79 23.94
N ALA A 41 26.77 21.72 23.64
CA ALA A 41 27.09 23.15 23.48
C ALA A 41 28.30 23.42 22.56
N GLY A 42 28.47 22.60 21.51
CA GLY A 42 29.55 22.71 20.53
C GLY A 42 30.88 22.04 20.95
N VAL A 43 30.91 21.39 22.11
CA VAL A 43 32.07 20.62 22.60
C VAL A 43 31.81 19.13 22.39
N ASP A 44 32.83 18.42 21.92
CA ASP A 44 32.76 16.98 21.69
C ASP A 44 33.00 16.23 23.01
N VAL A 45 32.03 15.38 23.39
CA VAL A 45 32.02 14.66 24.67
C VAL A 45 31.98 13.16 24.41
N LYS A 46 32.95 12.45 25.01
CA LYS A 46 32.99 10.98 25.00
C LYS A 46 32.57 10.47 26.36
N THR A 47 31.63 9.54 26.37
CA THR A 47 31.04 9.00 27.59
C THR A 47 31.17 7.49 27.59
N ASN A 48 31.78 6.92 28.62
CA ASN A 48 31.81 5.50 28.87
C ASN A 48 30.79 5.17 29.97
N VAL A 49 29.83 4.30 29.66
CA VAL A 49 28.80 3.84 30.58
C VAL A 49 29.10 2.38 30.92
N ALA A 50 29.37 2.13 32.19
CA ALA A 50 29.65 0.80 32.74
C ALA A 50 28.50 0.35 33.66
N PHE A 51 28.73 -0.73 34.41
CA PHE A 51 27.72 -1.35 35.28
C PHE A 51 27.19 -0.42 36.39
N ASP A 52 28.08 0.37 36.99
CA ASP A 52 27.82 1.26 38.13
C ASP A 52 28.30 2.70 37.88
N LYS A 53 28.96 2.95 36.75
CA LYS A 53 29.72 4.18 36.49
C LYS A 53 29.32 4.85 35.18
N TRP A 54 29.30 6.19 35.21
CA TRP A 54 29.09 7.05 34.06
C TRP A 54 30.25 8.05 33.97
N ARG A 55 31.20 7.78 33.07
CA ARG A 55 32.45 8.56 32.96
C ARG A 55 32.43 9.41 31.70
N ARG A 56 32.73 10.71 31.82
CA ARG A 56 32.94 11.62 30.68
C ARG A 56 34.42 11.94 30.54
N ASP A 57 34.98 11.73 29.36
CA ASP A 57 36.42 11.93 29.12
C ASP A 57 36.80 13.42 29.03
N SER A 58 35.84 14.30 28.69
CA SER A 58 36.06 15.75 28.61
C SER A 58 36.29 16.42 29.96
N VAL A 59 35.95 15.75 31.07
CA VAL A 59 36.17 16.23 32.45
C VAL A 59 36.64 15.05 33.33
N PRO A 60 37.95 14.79 33.43
CA PRO A 60 38.50 13.61 34.13
C PRO A 60 38.12 13.50 35.62
N GLN A 61 37.73 14.62 36.23
CA GLN A 61 37.36 14.72 37.65
C GLN A 61 35.87 14.41 37.92
N GLU A 62 35.03 14.24 36.89
CA GLU A 62 33.59 13.96 37.02
C GLU A 62 33.25 12.50 36.70
N GLN A 63 33.81 11.56 37.47
CA GLN A 63 33.37 10.17 37.44
C GLN A 63 32.14 10.01 38.32
N LEU A 64 31.01 9.65 37.72
CA LEU A 64 29.74 9.48 38.42
C LEU A 64 29.47 8.02 38.76
N GLU A 65 29.03 7.76 39.99
CA GLU A 65 28.58 6.45 40.47
C GLU A 65 27.07 6.41 40.69
N CYS A 66 26.46 5.29 40.31
CA CYS A 66 25.03 5.01 40.46
C CYS A 66 24.69 4.85 41.95
N ILE A 67 23.73 5.63 42.43
CA ILE A 67 23.26 5.57 43.83
C ILE A 67 21.85 4.99 43.89
N SER A 68 20.98 5.46 43.00
CA SER A 68 19.62 4.94 42.88
C SER A 68 19.14 5.06 41.43
N ILE A 69 18.25 4.15 41.02
CA ILE A 69 17.65 4.13 39.69
C ILE A 69 16.14 3.95 39.81
N TYR A 70 15.41 4.75 39.04
CA TYR A 70 13.97 4.61 38.86
C TYR A 70 13.70 4.27 37.39
N THR A 71 13.04 3.14 37.16
CA THR A 71 12.62 2.73 35.83
C THR A 71 11.19 3.21 35.60
N HIS A 72 10.99 4.04 34.60
CA HIS A 72 9.67 4.54 34.25
C HIS A 72 8.79 3.40 33.71
N PRO A 73 7.48 3.38 34.05
CA PRO A 73 6.55 2.40 33.51
C PRO A 73 6.52 2.50 31.98
N GLN A 74 6.53 1.34 31.31
CA GLN A 74 6.67 1.26 29.85
C GLN A 74 5.54 2.03 29.14
N GLN A 75 5.93 2.98 28.29
CA GLN A 75 5.05 3.45 27.22
C GLN A 75 5.24 2.51 26.04
N SER A 76 4.25 1.67 25.75
CA SER A 76 4.23 0.88 24.52
C SER A 76 4.08 1.83 23.33
N SER A 77 5.17 2.04 22.58
CA SER A 77 5.09 2.64 21.25
C SER A 77 5.44 1.57 20.22
N ILE A 78 4.49 1.28 19.34
CA ILE A 78 4.67 0.33 18.25
C ILE A 78 5.41 1.07 17.13
N ILE A 79 6.67 0.73 16.90
CA ILE A 79 7.42 1.16 15.72
C ILE A 79 8.06 -0.08 15.08
N GLY A 80 7.64 -0.39 13.85
CA GLY A 80 8.39 -1.29 12.96
C GLY A 80 8.51 -2.76 13.39
N GLY A 81 7.56 -3.32 14.14
CA GLY A 81 7.49 -4.76 14.39
C GLY A 81 8.57 -5.36 15.30
N MET A 82 9.36 -4.53 16.00
CA MET A 82 10.29 -5.01 17.04
C MET A 82 9.73 -4.69 18.43
N ASN A 83 9.43 -5.75 19.21
CA ASN A 83 9.16 -5.65 20.64
C ASN A 83 10.46 -5.37 21.40
N SER A 84 11.02 -4.16 21.29
CA SER A 84 12.04 -3.72 22.24
C SER A 84 11.34 -3.10 23.44
N SER A 85 11.47 -3.69 24.63
CA SER A 85 11.08 -3.02 25.87
C SER A 85 11.93 -1.76 26.02
N MET A 86 11.39 -0.61 25.59
CA MET A 86 12.03 0.69 25.79
C MET A 86 12.04 0.95 27.29
N VAL A 87 13.20 0.76 27.91
CA VAL A 87 13.40 1.09 29.32
C VAL A 87 13.88 2.52 29.34
N ASN A 88 13.06 3.43 29.87
CA ASN A 88 13.47 4.80 30.17
C ASN A 88 13.74 4.86 31.68
N THR A 89 14.83 5.52 32.07
CA THR A 89 15.25 5.55 33.47
C THR A 89 15.58 6.96 33.92
N THR A 90 15.33 7.24 35.19
CA THR A 90 15.92 8.36 35.91
C THR A 90 16.94 7.78 36.89
N MET A 91 18.17 8.29 36.85
CA MET A 91 19.26 7.82 37.69
C MET A 91 19.75 8.95 38.59
N LEU A 92 19.91 8.65 39.88
CA LEU A 92 20.61 9.51 40.83
C LEU A 92 22.07 9.06 40.89
N MET A 93 22.96 9.97 40.52
CA MET A 93 24.38 9.74 40.40
C MET A 93 25.16 10.65 41.35
N GLY A 94 26.24 10.18 41.97
CA GLY A 94 27.13 11.02 42.79
C GLY A 94 28.57 10.97 42.31
N ILE A 95 29.34 12.04 42.56
CA ILE A 95 30.77 12.06 42.20
C ILE A 95 31.56 11.04 43.04
N PHE A 96 32.40 10.25 42.37
CA PHE A 96 33.28 9.27 43.01
C PHE A 96 34.37 9.95 43.84
N GLY A 97 34.58 9.48 45.07
CA GLY A 97 35.70 9.93 45.92
C GLY A 97 35.47 11.23 46.70
N GLU A 98 34.28 11.85 46.62
CA GLU A 98 33.93 13.05 47.38
C GLU A 98 33.24 12.72 48.72
N THR A 99 33.54 13.48 49.79
CA THR A 99 32.95 13.28 51.13
C THR A 99 31.50 13.77 51.19
N ASP A 100 30.66 13.11 51.99
CA ASP A 100 29.19 13.34 52.02
C ASP A 100 28.75 14.79 52.25
N VAL A 101 29.60 15.64 52.83
CA VAL A 101 29.27 17.06 53.14
C VAL A 101 29.39 17.96 51.90
N ASN A 102 30.25 17.61 50.93
CA ASN A 102 30.44 18.36 49.68
C ASN A 102 30.02 17.58 48.43
N LYS A 103 29.62 16.31 48.59
CA LYS A 103 29.27 15.42 47.48
C LYS A 103 28.16 16.01 46.62
N CYS A 104 28.49 16.26 45.36
CA CYS A 104 27.53 16.70 44.37
C CYS A 104 26.75 15.52 43.78
N TYR A 105 25.43 15.63 43.73
CA TYR A 105 24.55 14.64 43.12
C TYR A 105 23.94 15.19 41.83
N TYR A 106 23.83 14.33 40.82
CA TYR A 106 23.22 14.65 39.53
C TYR A 106 22.07 13.70 39.24
N CYS A 107 20.97 14.25 38.76
CA CYS A 107 19.89 13.46 38.18
C CYS A 107 20.09 13.36 36.67
N ILE A 108 20.16 12.13 36.17
CA ILE A 108 20.30 11.82 34.75
C ILE A 108 19.05 11.10 34.28
N ASP A 109 18.28 11.75 33.42
CA ASP A 109 17.11 11.17 32.76
C ASP A 109 17.55 10.59 31.41
N VAL A 110 17.37 9.29 31.20
CA VAL A 110 17.78 8.58 29.97
C VAL A 110 16.56 8.01 29.25
N LEU A 111 16.48 8.34 27.96
CA LEU A 111 15.51 7.82 27.01
C LEU A 111 16.21 6.82 26.09
N TYR A 112 15.78 5.56 26.16
CA TYR A 112 16.25 4.57 25.22
C TYR A 112 15.52 4.73 23.89
N ARG A 113 16.25 4.92 22.78
CA ARG A 113 15.65 5.02 21.44
C ARG A 113 15.93 3.78 20.62
N THR A 114 17.20 3.44 20.42
CA THR A 114 17.65 2.28 19.66
C THR A 114 18.91 1.69 20.31
N PRO A 115 19.35 0.48 19.93
CA PRO A 115 20.61 -0.09 20.45
C PRO A 115 21.86 0.78 20.23
N ASN A 116 21.78 1.76 19.33
CA ASN A 116 22.86 2.68 18.99
C ASN A 116 22.60 4.14 19.39
N ILE A 117 21.40 4.46 19.87
CA ILE A 117 20.97 5.83 20.17
C ILE A 117 20.27 5.87 21.53
N ILE A 118 20.82 6.69 22.42
CA ILE A 118 20.16 7.10 23.66
C ILE A 118 20.07 8.62 23.68
N GLN A 119 19.03 9.14 24.33
CA GLN A 119 18.94 10.56 24.60
C GLN A 119 18.97 10.76 26.11
N TYR A 120 19.62 11.81 26.57
CA TYR A 120 19.69 12.05 27.99
C TYR A 120 19.59 13.53 28.34
N LYS A 121 19.14 13.80 29.56
CA LYS A 121 19.17 15.13 30.16
C LYS A 121 19.82 15.03 31.54
N ARG A 122 20.85 15.85 31.75
CA ARG A 122 21.51 16.00 33.05
C ARG A 122 20.97 17.25 33.74
N GLN A 123 20.56 17.12 34.98
CA GLN A 123 20.16 18.24 35.85
C GLN A 123 21.38 18.85 36.55
N ASP A 124 21.24 20.06 37.08
CA ASP A 124 22.33 20.73 37.80
C ASP A 124 22.69 20.02 39.12
N CYS A 125 23.86 20.38 39.66
CA CYS A 125 24.39 19.82 40.89
C CYS A 125 23.44 20.03 42.08
N ILE A 126 23.04 18.94 42.74
CA ILE A 126 22.25 18.93 43.96
C ILE A 126 23.19 18.70 45.15
N ARG A 127 23.17 19.61 46.12
CA ARG A 127 23.96 19.52 47.36
C ARG A 127 23.05 19.34 48.57
N LEU A 128 23.57 18.68 49.61
CA LEU A 128 22.91 18.50 50.89
C LEU A 128 22.80 19.83 51.65
N ASN A 129 21.65 20.50 51.56
CA ASN A 129 21.35 21.64 52.42
C ASN A 129 20.61 21.15 53.69
N SER A 130 21.32 21.14 54.82
CA SER A 130 20.79 21.08 56.19
C SER A 130 19.68 20.04 56.45
N GLY A 131 20.04 18.76 56.51
CA GLY A 131 19.27 17.73 57.25
C GLY A 131 18.17 16.97 56.51
N LYS A 132 17.96 17.20 55.20
CA LYS A 132 17.07 16.34 54.39
C LYS A 132 17.89 15.30 53.61
N PRO A 133 17.57 13.99 53.69
CA PRO A 133 18.24 12.97 52.90
C PRO A 133 17.91 13.15 51.41
N ILE A 134 18.92 13.07 50.54
CA ILE A 134 18.72 13.08 49.08
C ILE A 134 18.16 11.72 48.68
N THR A 135 16.90 11.71 48.26
CA THR A 135 16.26 10.53 47.66
C THR A 135 15.87 10.84 46.21
N ILE A 136 15.85 9.80 45.38
CA ILE A 136 15.57 9.93 43.95
C ILE A 136 14.19 10.54 43.68
N ASP A 137 13.16 10.12 44.42
CA ASP A 137 11.76 10.54 44.23
C ASP A 137 11.52 12.04 44.48
N LYS A 138 12.31 12.65 45.37
CA LYS A 138 12.14 14.05 45.77
C LYS A 138 13.10 15.00 45.08
N SER A 139 14.23 14.48 44.59
CA SER A 139 15.33 15.30 44.09
C SER A 139 15.35 15.37 42.56
N CYS A 140 14.90 14.32 41.87
CA CYS A 140 14.99 14.24 40.42
C CYS A 140 13.69 14.65 39.73
N ARG A 141 13.74 15.73 38.95
CA ARG A 141 12.57 16.25 38.22
C ARG A 141 11.99 15.27 37.21
N GLY A 142 12.77 14.33 36.67
CA GLY A 142 12.27 13.33 35.72
C GLY A 142 11.14 12.46 36.28
N ILE A 143 11.10 12.26 37.60
CA ILE A 143 10.04 11.52 38.29
C ILE A 143 8.84 12.42 38.58
N THR A 144 9.08 13.67 39.02
CA THR A 144 8.02 14.58 39.46
C THR A 144 7.35 15.36 38.33
N GLU A 145 8.10 15.77 37.33
CA GLU A 145 7.68 16.60 36.19
C GLU A 145 7.58 15.79 34.88
N GLY A 146 8.11 14.56 34.88
CA GLY A 146 8.12 13.67 33.72
C GLY A 146 9.44 13.70 32.94
N LEU A 147 9.56 12.75 32.01
CA LEU A 147 10.74 12.54 31.18
C LEU A 147 10.99 13.70 30.19
N PRO A 148 12.25 13.97 29.80
CA PRO A 148 12.57 15.04 28.87
C PRO A 148 11.99 14.81 27.46
N THR A 149 11.68 15.91 26.77
CA THR A 149 11.28 15.91 25.36
C THR A 149 12.50 16.07 24.43
N MET A 150 12.28 15.93 23.13
CA MET A 150 13.33 16.09 22.10
C MET A 150 14.07 17.43 22.20
N ASP A 151 13.36 18.49 22.56
CA ASP A 151 13.91 19.86 22.62
C ASP A 151 15.01 20.03 23.68
N ASN A 152 14.95 19.24 24.75
CA ASN A 152 15.79 19.41 25.94
C ASN A 152 16.74 18.23 26.18
N ALA A 153 16.74 17.23 25.31
CA ALA A 153 17.54 16.02 25.47
C ALA A 153 18.74 16.02 24.51
N ILE A 154 19.93 15.75 25.05
CA ILE A 154 21.15 15.56 24.27
C ILE A 154 21.12 14.16 23.67
N THR A 155 21.42 14.03 22.39
CA THR A 155 21.48 12.73 21.71
C THR A 155 22.90 12.17 21.76
N MET A 156 23.04 10.92 22.18
CA MET A 156 24.30 10.20 22.22
C MET A 156 24.30 9.06 21.19
N PHE A 157 25.44 8.91 20.52
CA PHE A 157 25.69 7.94 19.47
C PHE A 157 26.65 6.88 19.96
N ARG A 158 26.29 5.61 19.80
CA ARG A 158 27.18 4.51 20.14
C ARG A 158 28.36 4.48 19.18
N ARG A 159 29.59 4.50 19.71
CA ARG A 159 30.82 4.50 18.90
C ARG A 159 31.04 3.16 18.21
N SER A 160 30.74 2.07 18.92
CA SER A 160 30.71 0.69 18.41
C SER A 160 29.31 0.36 17.87
N VAL A 161 29.03 0.79 16.63
CA VAL A 161 27.70 0.66 16.01
C VAL A 161 27.29 -0.82 15.87
N VAL A 162 26.21 -1.19 16.54
CA VAL A 162 25.52 -2.47 16.35
C VAL A 162 24.83 -2.45 15.00
N LYS A 163 25.02 -3.51 14.21
CA LYS A 163 24.42 -3.62 12.87
C LYS A 163 22.89 -3.71 12.98
N LEU A 164 22.18 -2.73 12.42
CA LEU A 164 20.71 -2.69 12.35
C LEU A 164 20.26 -2.60 10.88
N ASN A 165 19.04 -3.04 10.60
CA ASN A 165 18.45 -2.94 9.27
C ASN A 165 17.90 -1.52 9.03
N CYS A 166 18.24 -0.97 7.86
CA CYS A 166 17.84 0.34 7.36
C CYS A 166 16.36 0.43 7.00
N ILE A 167 15.60 -0.67 6.97
CA ILE A 167 14.16 -0.68 6.73
C ILE A 167 13.38 0.31 7.60
N THR A 168 13.86 0.55 8.83
CA THR A 168 13.26 1.51 9.76
C THR A 168 13.65 2.97 9.49
N THR A 169 14.73 3.20 8.74
CA THR A 169 15.30 4.52 8.44
C THR A 169 14.92 4.98 7.04
N ILE A 170 15.47 4.33 6.02
CA ILE A 170 15.19 4.58 4.59
C ILE A 170 15.30 3.22 3.89
N GLU A 171 14.28 2.84 3.14
CA GLU A 171 14.28 1.67 2.26
C GLU A 171 13.87 2.09 0.86
N GLY A 172 14.60 1.59 -0.14
CA GLY A 172 14.26 1.82 -1.55
C GLY A 172 15.27 2.63 -2.35
N VAL A 173 14.84 3.01 -3.55
CA VAL A 173 15.61 3.85 -4.46
C VAL A 173 14.89 5.18 -4.68
N TYR A 174 15.61 6.26 -4.41
CA TYR A 174 15.09 7.62 -4.53
C TYR A 174 16.01 8.48 -5.39
N GLN A 175 15.45 9.29 -6.27
CA GLN A 175 16.14 10.47 -6.76
C GLN A 175 15.85 11.60 -5.77
N PHE A 176 16.80 12.48 -5.55
CA PHE A 176 16.58 13.60 -4.65
C PHE A 176 17.17 14.88 -5.18
N SER A 177 16.46 15.98 -4.93
CA SER A 177 17.07 17.30 -4.94
C SER A 177 17.56 17.62 -3.54
N TYR A 178 18.62 18.41 -3.46
CA TYR A 178 19.19 18.81 -2.18
C TYR A 178 19.60 20.27 -2.15
N GLU A 179 19.51 20.84 -0.96
CA GLU A 179 20.01 22.16 -0.62
C GLU A 179 21.01 22.01 0.53
N VAL A 180 22.19 22.58 0.36
CA VAL A 180 23.21 22.67 1.42
C VAL A 180 23.24 24.11 1.90
N GLY A 181 22.79 24.35 3.12
CA GLY A 181 22.74 25.68 3.71
C GLY A 181 22.13 25.65 5.10
N GLY A 182 22.78 26.34 6.05
CA GLY A 182 22.18 26.62 7.34
C GLY A 182 21.11 27.71 7.24
N PRO A 183 20.41 28.06 8.33
CA PRO A 183 19.33 29.05 8.34
C PRO A 183 19.73 30.45 7.84
N THR A 184 21.02 30.76 7.75
CA THR A 184 21.56 32.06 7.32
C THR A 184 22.20 32.08 5.93
N SER A 185 22.33 30.93 5.24
CA SER A 185 22.93 30.85 3.92
C SER A 185 21.90 30.38 2.89
N LEU A 186 21.58 31.21 1.88
CA LEU A 186 20.81 30.76 0.71
C LEU A 186 21.67 29.80 -0.12
N GLY A 187 21.58 28.50 0.17
CA GLY A 187 22.04 27.46 -0.74
C GLY A 187 21.11 27.42 -1.96
N GLY A 188 21.67 27.29 -3.16
CA GLY A 188 20.85 26.96 -4.33
C GLY A 188 20.31 25.53 -4.24
N ILE A 189 19.10 25.29 -4.76
CA ILE A 189 18.54 23.94 -4.84
C ILE A 189 19.24 23.21 -6.00
N CYS A 190 19.96 22.14 -5.69
CA CYS A 190 20.56 21.26 -6.70
C CYS A 190 19.60 20.11 -7.02
N ASN A 191 19.13 20.05 -8.27
CA ASN A 191 18.29 18.97 -8.77
C ASN A 191 18.95 18.31 -9.98
N GLU A 192 19.73 17.26 -9.72
CA GLU A 192 20.46 16.51 -10.74
C GLU A 192 20.01 15.03 -10.71
N PRO A 193 19.66 14.40 -11.85
CA PRO A 193 19.20 13.01 -11.90
C PRO A 193 20.18 11.95 -11.37
N ARG A 194 21.48 12.28 -11.32
CA ARG A 194 22.51 11.42 -10.72
C ARG A 194 22.49 11.42 -9.19
N SER A 195 21.84 12.41 -8.56
CA SER A 195 21.67 12.46 -7.10
C SER A 195 20.65 11.41 -6.66
N ARG A 196 21.13 10.31 -6.11
CA ARG A 196 20.31 9.13 -5.79
C ARG A 196 20.65 8.52 -4.45
N ILE A 197 19.62 8.00 -3.77
CA ILE A 197 19.73 7.17 -2.58
C ILE A 197 19.39 5.75 -2.98
N ALA A 198 20.27 4.80 -2.66
CA ALA A 198 20.05 3.38 -2.85
C ALA A 198 20.18 2.66 -1.51
N ALA A 199 19.05 2.31 -0.92
CA ALA A 199 18.91 1.56 0.33
C ALA A 199 18.24 0.22 0.06
N CYS A 200 18.95 -0.65 -0.65
CA CYS A 200 18.45 -1.90 -1.18
C CYS A 200 18.98 -3.11 -0.41
N GLN A 201 18.13 -4.12 -0.30
CA GLN A 201 18.55 -5.45 0.13
C GLN A 201 19.26 -6.12 -1.07
N ASP A 202 20.40 -6.77 -0.84
CA ASP A 202 21.07 -7.51 -1.90
C ASP A 202 20.18 -8.70 -2.33
N PRO A 203 19.73 -8.76 -3.61
CA PRO A 203 18.88 -9.83 -4.09
C PRO A 203 19.62 -11.17 -3.99
N GLY A 204 18.97 -12.21 -3.44
CA GLY A 204 19.55 -13.55 -3.30
C GLY A 204 20.20 -13.84 -1.95
N SER A 205 20.51 -12.82 -1.14
CA SER A 205 21.09 -13.04 0.19
C SER A 205 20.11 -13.76 1.15
N ALA A 206 20.52 -14.91 1.68
CA ALA A 206 19.74 -15.66 2.70
C ALA A 206 19.54 -14.86 4.01
N TYR A 207 20.33 -13.80 4.19
CA TYR A 207 20.23 -12.85 5.29
C TYR A 207 19.94 -11.47 4.71
N VAL A 208 18.80 -10.87 5.09
CA VAL A 208 18.41 -9.51 4.71
C VAL A 208 19.44 -8.50 5.24
N ASP A 209 20.50 -8.24 4.47
CA ASP A 209 21.63 -7.40 4.89
C ASP A 209 21.52 -5.95 4.39
N ASN A 210 20.33 -5.34 4.54
CA ASN A 210 20.14 -3.90 4.33
C ASN A 210 20.62 -3.10 5.55
N ARG A 211 21.90 -3.25 5.91
CA ARG A 211 22.49 -2.59 7.10
C ARG A 211 23.12 -1.23 6.77
N MET A 212 23.37 -1.01 5.49
CA MET A 212 24.03 0.16 4.95
C MET A 212 23.32 0.61 3.68
N PHE A 213 23.36 1.88 3.39
CA PHE A 213 22.84 2.44 2.15
C PHE A 213 23.80 3.49 1.58
N LEU A 214 23.66 3.76 0.30
CA LEU A 214 24.49 4.70 -0.43
C LEU A 214 23.68 5.96 -0.75
N ILE A 215 24.27 7.12 -0.46
CA ILE A 215 23.80 8.40 -0.99
C ILE A 215 24.85 8.89 -1.97
N ASN A 216 24.44 9.09 -3.22
CA ASN A 216 25.24 9.73 -4.24
C ASN A 216 24.77 11.18 -4.39
N TYR A 217 25.62 12.13 -4.06
CA TYR A 217 25.41 13.55 -4.35
C TYR A 217 26.09 13.88 -5.68
N ALA A 218 25.34 14.49 -6.60
CA ALA A 218 25.91 14.99 -7.85
C ALA A 218 26.02 16.52 -7.82
N LYS A 219 27.05 17.06 -8.47
CA LYS A 219 27.27 18.51 -8.60
C LYS A 219 26.38 19.11 -9.68
N CYS A 220 25.70 20.21 -9.36
CA CYS A 220 24.93 21.04 -10.28
C CYS A 220 25.80 22.18 -10.83
N ARG A 221 25.59 22.56 -12.10
CA ARG A 221 26.40 23.61 -12.78
C ARG A 221 26.23 24.98 -12.13
N ASP A 222 25.00 25.32 -11.73
CA ASP A 222 24.63 26.66 -11.27
C ASP A 222 24.62 26.80 -9.73
N VAL A 223 24.97 25.74 -9.00
CA VAL A 223 24.94 25.71 -7.53
C VAL A 223 26.34 25.49 -6.99
N SER A 224 26.98 26.55 -6.50
CA SER A 224 28.34 26.50 -5.97
C SER A 224 28.49 25.62 -4.73
N THR A 225 27.42 25.46 -3.93
CA THR A 225 27.40 24.62 -2.73
C THR A 225 27.16 23.13 -3.02
N SER A 226 26.93 22.77 -4.28
CA SER A 226 26.73 21.37 -4.69
C SER A 226 28.05 20.62 -4.78
N VAL A 227 28.03 19.33 -4.43
CA VAL A 227 29.22 18.47 -4.37
C VAL A 227 28.98 17.19 -5.17
N ASP A 228 30.04 16.67 -5.78
CA ASP A 228 30.04 15.33 -6.38
C ASP A 228 30.71 14.39 -5.38
N GLN A 229 29.91 13.64 -4.62
CA GLN A 229 30.39 12.79 -3.53
C GLN A 229 29.45 11.61 -3.31
N GLN A 230 30.02 10.41 -3.18
CA GLN A 230 29.30 9.22 -2.77
C GLN A 230 29.63 8.89 -1.31
N ILE A 231 28.61 8.74 -0.48
CA ILE A 231 28.75 8.46 0.96
C ILE A 231 28.01 7.16 1.29
N ARG A 232 28.66 6.31 2.09
CA ARG A 232 28.08 5.06 2.59
C ARG A 232 27.71 5.21 4.05
N TYR A 233 26.41 5.20 4.32
CA TYR A 233 25.84 5.31 5.65
C TYR A 233 25.45 3.95 6.21
N GLN A 234 25.82 3.70 7.46
CA GLN A 234 25.33 2.60 8.28
C GLN A 234 24.15 3.08 9.12
N CYS A 235 23.06 2.31 9.16
CA CYS A 235 21.87 2.69 9.91
C CYS A 235 22.05 2.44 11.41
N MET A 236 21.76 3.47 12.22
CA MET A 236 21.76 3.39 13.69
C MET A 236 20.33 3.25 14.26
N GLY A 237 19.32 3.33 13.40
CA GLY A 237 17.91 3.13 13.70
C GLY A 237 17.10 4.42 13.70
N ALA A 238 15.79 4.27 13.81
CA ALA A 238 14.82 5.36 13.81
C ALA A 238 13.89 5.29 15.02
N TRP A 239 13.41 6.45 15.46
CA TRP A 239 12.47 6.58 16.56
C TRP A 239 11.52 7.76 16.32
N TYR A 240 10.36 7.71 16.96
CA TYR A 240 9.41 8.81 16.93
C TYR A 240 9.61 9.71 18.16
N ALA A 241 9.60 11.02 17.95
CA ALA A 241 9.64 12.00 19.03
C ALA A 241 8.83 13.24 18.68
N VAL A 242 8.23 13.84 19.70
CA VAL A 242 7.49 15.10 19.57
C VAL A 242 8.46 16.25 19.81
N LYS A 243 8.49 17.20 18.88
CA LYS A 243 9.27 18.45 18.94
C LYS A 243 8.33 19.63 18.69
N ASN A 244 8.32 20.63 19.58
CA ASN A 244 7.40 21.78 19.48
C ASN A 244 5.92 21.39 19.30
N GLY A 245 5.47 20.29 19.94
CA GLY A 245 4.09 19.79 19.84
C GLY A 245 3.76 19.02 18.54
N VAL A 246 4.69 18.92 17.60
CA VAL A 246 4.54 18.18 16.34
C VAL A 246 5.33 16.87 16.39
N GLY A 247 4.74 15.79 15.91
CA GLY A 247 5.35 14.47 15.85
C GLY A 247 6.28 14.29 14.65
N TYR A 248 7.54 13.99 14.89
CA TYR A 248 8.53 13.70 13.84
C TYR A 248 9.11 12.29 14.00
N THR A 249 9.47 11.71 12.85
CA THR A 249 10.31 10.52 12.81
C THR A 249 11.76 10.98 12.67
N PHE A 250 12.58 10.63 13.66
CA PHE A 250 14.02 10.84 13.63
C PHE A 250 14.70 9.54 13.24
N ALA A 251 15.80 9.65 12.50
CA ALA A 251 16.70 8.55 12.23
C ALA A 251 18.14 8.98 12.41
N ALA A 252 19.00 8.04 12.80
CA ALA A 252 20.42 8.29 12.94
C ALA A 252 21.21 7.39 11.99
N VAL A 253 22.25 7.97 11.40
CA VAL A 253 23.14 7.29 10.47
C VAL A 253 24.59 7.61 10.79
N ALA A 254 25.47 6.64 10.54
CA ALA A 254 26.90 6.78 10.71
C ALA A 254 27.60 6.62 9.36
N ASP A 255 28.43 7.57 8.99
CA ASP A 255 29.37 7.40 7.88
C ASP A 255 30.36 6.27 8.24
N THR A 256 30.56 5.37 7.29
CA THR A 256 31.45 4.20 7.45
C THR A 256 32.91 4.50 7.14
N VAL A 257 33.17 5.59 6.41
CA VAL A 257 34.51 5.98 5.94
C VAL A 257 35.08 7.09 6.81
N GLU A 258 34.23 7.98 7.33
CA GLU A 258 34.67 9.13 8.12
C GLU A 258 35.27 8.72 9.48
N ALA A 259 36.49 9.19 9.75
CA ALA A 259 37.23 8.88 10.97
C ALA A 259 36.94 9.90 12.08
N ASP A 260 36.65 11.16 11.71
CA ASP A 260 36.28 12.17 12.69
C ASP A 260 34.88 11.90 13.23
N GLU A 261 34.77 11.60 14.52
CA GLU A 261 33.50 11.30 15.20
C GLU A 261 32.50 12.46 15.09
N ARG A 262 33.00 13.70 14.96
CA ARG A 262 32.16 14.89 14.77
C ARG A 262 31.49 14.92 13.39
N GLU A 263 32.12 14.39 12.36
CA GLU A 263 31.56 14.33 11.01
C GLU A 263 30.92 12.96 10.72
N ARG A 264 31.27 11.93 11.49
CA ARG A 264 30.78 10.57 11.30
C ARG A 264 29.29 10.40 11.54
N PHE A 265 28.73 10.94 12.63
CA PHE A 265 27.32 10.72 12.96
C PHE A 265 26.42 11.87 12.49
N LYS A 266 25.26 11.51 11.95
CA LYS A 266 24.28 12.45 11.40
C LYS A 266 22.88 12.07 11.87
N CYS A 267 22.05 13.07 12.12
CA CYS A 267 20.63 12.89 12.37
C CYS A 267 19.84 13.24 11.12
N MET A 268 18.75 12.51 10.90
CA MET A 268 17.77 12.80 9.87
C MET A 268 16.40 12.97 10.53
N MET A 269 15.56 13.83 9.97
CA MET A 269 14.21 14.08 10.47
C MET A 269 13.22 14.18 9.32
N THR A 270 12.06 13.59 9.51
CA THR A 270 10.94 13.60 8.57
C THR A 270 9.61 13.62 9.32
N LEU A 271 8.54 14.03 8.65
CA LEU A 271 7.18 13.84 9.15
C LEU A 271 6.69 12.43 8.76
N LYS A 272 5.95 11.78 9.67
CA LYS A 272 5.39 10.44 9.43
C LYS A 272 4.33 10.45 8.33
N ASP A 273 3.42 11.42 8.37
CA ASP A 273 2.27 11.50 7.46
C ASP A 273 2.40 12.74 6.56
N GLN A 274 3.42 12.74 5.69
CA GLN A 274 3.59 13.83 4.73
C GLN A 274 2.51 13.81 3.66
N LYS A 275 1.80 14.93 3.55
CA LYS A 275 0.79 15.17 2.52
C LYS A 275 1.35 16.12 1.47
N ASP A 276 2.11 15.57 0.52
CA ASP A 276 2.59 16.34 -0.63
C ASP A 276 1.83 15.91 -1.90
N PRO A 277 1.21 16.84 -2.64
CA PRO A 277 0.45 16.51 -3.84
C PRO A 277 1.31 15.90 -4.95
N ASN A 278 2.63 16.10 -4.92
CA ASN A 278 3.56 15.56 -5.92
C ASN A 278 4.19 14.22 -5.51
N ASN A 279 3.67 13.55 -4.47
CA ASN A 279 4.21 12.28 -3.95
C ASN A 279 5.70 12.38 -3.54
N GLN A 280 6.12 13.56 -3.07
CA GLN A 280 7.47 13.85 -2.64
C GLN A 280 7.61 13.67 -1.12
N ILE A 281 8.77 13.18 -0.68
CA ILE A 281 9.07 12.99 0.74
C ILE A 281 10.21 13.95 1.11
N ARG A 282 9.99 14.82 2.09
CA ARG A 282 11.05 15.71 2.59
C ARG A 282 11.78 15.06 3.75
N TRP A 283 13.10 15.12 3.71
CA TRP A 283 13.99 14.78 4.81
C TRP A 283 14.93 15.94 5.07
N VAL A 284 15.23 16.21 6.32
CA VAL A 284 16.33 17.11 6.69
C VAL A 284 17.40 16.32 7.42
N MET A 285 18.65 16.71 7.22
CA MET A 285 19.82 16.08 7.82
C MET A 285 20.67 17.14 8.52
N SER A 286 21.15 16.81 9.72
CA SER A 286 22.03 17.68 10.50
C SER A 286 23.45 17.64 9.95
N ARG A 287 24.21 18.73 10.07
CA ARG A 287 25.64 18.74 9.75
C ARG A 287 26.45 18.02 10.82
N PHE A 288 26.10 18.20 12.08
CA PHE A 288 26.81 17.62 13.22
C PHE A 288 25.94 16.58 13.94
N PRO A 289 26.53 15.77 14.84
CA PRO A 289 25.86 14.74 15.64
C PRO A 289 24.98 15.35 16.75
N SER A 290 24.00 16.15 16.33
CA SER A 290 23.04 16.80 17.20
C SER A 290 21.67 16.80 16.55
N CYS A 291 20.78 15.94 17.02
CA CYS A 291 19.42 15.86 16.50
C CYS A 291 18.54 17.03 17.00
N THR A 292 18.94 17.72 18.08
CA THR A 292 18.21 18.88 18.60
C THR A 292 18.31 20.09 17.67
N SER A 293 19.35 20.16 16.81
CA SER A 293 19.51 21.22 15.81
C SER A 293 18.42 21.23 14.74
N LEU A 294 17.73 20.11 14.50
CA LEU A 294 16.72 19.98 13.46
C LEU A 294 15.36 20.47 13.96
N ASN A 295 14.91 21.64 13.52
CA ASN A 295 13.68 22.28 14.03
C ASN A 295 12.43 21.92 13.23
N SER A 296 12.54 21.85 11.90
CA SER A 296 11.42 21.48 11.03
C SER A 296 11.92 20.76 9.78
N ILE A 297 11.00 20.18 8.99
CA ILE A 297 11.34 19.58 7.69
C ILE A 297 11.77 20.60 6.62
N TYR A 298 11.71 21.90 6.93
CA TYR A 298 12.15 22.99 6.06
C TYR A 298 13.41 23.68 6.59
N ASP A 299 13.78 23.42 7.84
CA ASP A 299 14.86 24.09 8.55
C ASP A 299 15.86 23.06 9.09
N GLY A 300 16.92 22.84 8.33
CA GLY A 300 18.04 21.97 8.63
C GLY A 300 19.22 22.23 7.69
N ASP A 301 20.41 21.81 8.09
CA ASP A 301 21.67 22.11 7.36
C ASP A 301 21.70 21.51 5.95
N ARG A 302 21.07 20.34 5.77
CA ARG A 302 20.87 19.69 4.49
C ARG A 302 19.41 19.33 4.33
N LYS A 303 18.76 19.87 3.30
CA LYS A 303 17.37 19.57 2.98
C LYS A 303 17.36 18.65 1.77
N LEU A 304 16.61 17.56 1.85
CA LEU A 304 16.49 16.54 0.82
C LEU A 304 15.01 16.43 0.43
N VAL A 305 14.70 16.54 -0.85
CA VAL A 305 13.36 16.27 -1.37
C VAL A 305 13.44 15.04 -2.26
N LEU A 306 12.88 13.93 -1.78
CA LEU A 306 12.99 12.61 -2.37
C LEU A 306 11.79 12.34 -3.28
N THR A 307 12.08 11.80 -4.45
CA THR A 307 11.11 11.20 -5.37
C THR A 307 11.42 9.71 -5.54
N ARG A 308 10.39 8.87 -5.46
CA ARG A 308 10.53 7.42 -5.68
C ARG A 308 10.86 7.19 -7.15
N VAL A 309 11.93 6.45 -7.43
CA VAL A 309 12.34 6.14 -8.82
C VAL A 309 12.52 4.64 -9.03
N ILE A 310 12.52 4.25 -10.30
CA ILE A 310 12.73 2.85 -10.69
C ILE A 310 14.20 2.48 -10.42
N PRO A 311 14.48 1.34 -9.77
CA PRO A 311 15.84 0.83 -9.61
C PRO A 311 16.47 0.54 -10.97
N THR A 312 17.77 0.79 -11.08
CA THR A 312 18.55 0.43 -12.28
C THR A 312 18.77 -1.07 -12.30
N THR A 313 18.19 -1.76 -13.29
CA THR A 313 18.31 -3.21 -13.45
C THR A 313 18.45 -3.59 -14.92
N ASP A 314 19.26 -4.62 -15.19
CA ASP A 314 19.48 -5.17 -16.53
C ASP A 314 18.25 -5.89 -17.11
N TYR A 315 17.22 -6.12 -16.28
CA TYR A 315 15.98 -6.80 -16.65
C TYR A 315 14.83 -5.84 -16.98
N LEU A 316 15.09 -4.54 -17.03
CA LEU A 316 14.10 -3.54 -17.47
C LEU A 316 13.99 -3.43 -19.00
N PRO A 317 15.09 -3.52 -19.79
CA PRO A 317 14.99 -3.59 -21.24
C PRO A 317 14.14 -4.78 -21.69
N PRO A 318 13.16 -4.57 -22.60
CA PRO A 318 12.26 -5.62 -23.05
C PRO A 318 12.95 -6.54 -24.05
N GLN A 319 12.59 -7.82 -24.02
CA GLN A 319 13.03 -8.87 -24.96
C GLN A 319 11.86 -9.43 -25.80
N CYS A 320 10.62 -9.03 -25.50
CA CYS A 320 9.44 -9.36 -26.31
C CYS A 320 8.49 -8.17 -26.50
N VAL A 321 7.52 -8.37 -27.39
CA VAL A 321 6.52 -7.38 -27.80
C VAL A 321 5.12 -7.89 -27.44
N LEU A 322 4.31 -7.00 -26.90
CA LEU A 322 2.88 -7.18 -26.63
C LEU A 322 2.04 -6.92 -27.89
N PRO A 323 0.89 -7.59 -28.05
CA PRO A 323 0.01 -7.35 -29.18
C PRO A 323 -0.47 -5.89 -29.26
N ARG A 324 -0.39 -5.28 -30.45
CA ARG A 324 -0.83 -3.89 -30.68
C ARG A 324 -2.30 -3.64 -30.32
N ASN A 325 -3.14 -4.65 -30.42
CA ASN A 325 -4.56 -4.55 -30.05
C ASN A 325 -4.78 -4.29 -28.55
N MET A 326 -3.73 -4.42 -27.73
CA MET A 326 -3.79 -4.16 -26.29
C MET A 326 -3.16 -2.81 -25.91
N SER A 327 -2.54 -2.08 -26.85
CA SER A 327 -1.92 -0.80 -26.53
C SER A 327 -2.97 0.24 -26.20
N GLY A 328 -2.76 1.02 -25.15
CA GLY A 328 -3.68 2.07 -24.73
C GLY A 328 -3.67 2.27 -23.22
N THR A 329 -4.58 3.13 -22.77
CA THR A 329 -4.88 3.37 -21.36
C THR A 329 -6.09 2.54 -20.95
N TRP A 330 -5.95 1.80 -19.86
CA TRP A 330 -6.91 0.82 -19.37
C TRP A 330 -7.22 1.09 -17.90
N PHE A 331 -8.44 0.81 -17.51
CA PHE A 331 -8.90 0.80 -16.14
C PHE A 331 -8.96 -0.64 -15.63
N THR A 332 -8.46 -0.88 -14.42
CA THR A 332 -8.50 -2.20 -13.77
C THR A 332 -9.32 -2.20 -12.48
N GLN A 333 -9.92 -3.35 -12.20
CA GLN A 333 -10.59 -3.69 -10.94
C GLN A 333 -9.91 -4.85 -10.20
N GLY A 334 -8.73 -5.28 -10.67
CA GLY A 334 -7.99 -6.38 -10.08
C GLY A 334 -7.32 -6.02 -8.75
N GLN A 335 -6.28 -6.78 -8.38
CA GLN A 335 -5.55 -6.60 -7.10
C GLN A 335 -5.09 -5.15 -6.83
N GLN A 336 -4.82 -4.38 -7.89
CA GLN A 336 -4.48 -2.96 -7.82
C GLN A 336 -5.71 -2.12 -8.15
N PHE A 337 -6.74 -2.19 -7.29
CA PHE A 337 -8.01 -1.48 -7.46
C PHE A 337 -7.80 0.03 -7.68
N LYS A 338 -8.60 0.65 -8.56
CA LYS A 338 -8.51 2.09 -8.92
C LYS A 338 -7.11 2.49 -9.42
N SER A 339 -6.54 1.66 -10.30
CA SER A 339 -5.28 2.00 -10.97
C SER A 339 -5.52 2.30 -12.44
N ASP A 340 -4.84 3.32 -12.93
CA ASP A 340 -4.67 3.54 -14.36
C ASP A 340 -3.56 2.62 -14.86
N VAL A 341 -3.87 1.87 -15.92
CA VAL A 341 -2.95 0.89 -16.52
C VAL A 341 -2.60 1.37 -17.91
N PHE A 342 -1.35 1.70 -18.13
CA PHE A 342 -0.84 2.06 -19.45
C PHE A 342 -0.14 0.86 -20.08
N ILE A 343 -0.63 0.42 -21.23
CA ILE A 343 -0.03 -0.67 -21.99
C ILE A 343 0.59 -0.09 -23.26
N ASN A 344 1.89 -0.30 -23.42
CA ASN A 344 2.63 -0.02 -24.65
C ASN A 344 3.01 -1.34 -25.34
N GLU A 345 3.68 -1.27 -26.49
CA GLU A 345 4.16 -2.44 -27.23
C GLU A 345 5.13 -3.32 -26.42
N THR A 346 5.76 -2.80 -25.37
CA THR A 346 6.80 -3.55 -24.61
C THR A 346 6.60 -3.55 -23.10
N HIS A 347 5.81 -2.62 -22.57
CA HIS A 347 5.66 -2.40 -21.13
C HIS A 347 4.20 -2.28 -20.73
N ILE A 348 3.90 -2.72 -19.50
CA ILE A 348 2.65 -2.43 -18.80
C ILE A 348 3.01 -1.63 -17.55
N ALA A 349 2.43 -0.45 -17.39
CA ALA A 349 2.66 0.41 -16.23
C ALA A 349 1.35 0.60 -15.46
N TYR A 350 1.38 0.35 -14.15
CA TYR A 350 0.27 0.60 -13.25
C TYR A 350 0.58 1.83 -12.42
N LYS A 351 -0.38 2.75 -12.36
CA LYS A 351 -0.37 3.89 -11.46
C LYS A 351 -1.52 3.73 -10.46
N THR A 352 -1.17 3.20 -9.29
CA THR A 352 -2.13 2.91 -8.21
C THR A 352 -2.14 4.06 -7.21
N LYS A 353 -3.33 4.60 -6.94
CA LYS A 353 -3.51 5.58 -5.87
C LYS A 353 -3.70 4.87 -4.53
N ILE A 354 -2.71 4.97 -3.63
CA ILE A 354 -2.80 4.36 -2.29
C ILE A 354 -3.68 5.22 -1.39
N ASN A 355 -3.45 6.54 -1.42
CA ASN A 355 -4.24 7.53 -0.71
C ASN A 355 -4.29 8.84 -1.53
N GLU A 356 -4.82 9.92 -0.98
CA GLU A 356 -4.96 11.20 -1.71
C GLU A 356 -3.63 11.79 -2.21
N PHE A 357 -2.51 11.49 -1.54
CA PHE A 357 -1.20 12.11 -1.75
C PHE A 357 -0.12 11.14 -2.23
N GLU A 358 -0.35 9.83 -2.11
CA GLU A 358 0.61 8.78 -2.44
C GLU A 358 0.17 7.96 -3.64
N LEU A 359 1.08 7.91 -4.61
CA LEU A 359 0.94 7.16 -5.84
C LEU A 359 2.04 6.09 -5.89
N LEU A 360 1.64 4.87 -6.21
CA LEU A 360 2.55 3.76 -6.42
C LEU A 360 2.60 3.43 -7.91
N GLU A 361 3.79 3.53 -8.47
CA GLU A 361 4.03 3.19 -9.87
C GLU A 361 4.72 1.83 -9.96
N THR A 362 4.13 0.92 -10.71
CA THR A 362 4.69 -0.42 -10.97
C THR A 362 4.83 -0.61 -12.47
N TYR A 363 6.03 -0.96 -12.91
CA TYR A 363 6.37 -1.20 -14.30
C TYR A 363 6.60 -2.68 -14.53
N TYR A 364 6.07 -3.18 -15.62
CA TYR A 364 6.23 -4.55 -16.10
C TYR A 364 6.87 -4.48 -17.48
N SER A 365 7.99 -5.17 -17.68
CA SER A 365 8.70 -5.24 -18.97
C SER A 365 8.65 -6.66 -19.54
N CYS A 366 8.30 -6.78 -20.82
CA CYS A 366 8.15 -8.06 -21.51
C CYS A 366 9.50 -8.75 -21.71
N GLN A 367 9.68 -9.92 -21.10
CA GLN A 367 10.90 -10.72 -21.22
C GLN A 367 10.75 -11.92 -22.15
N GLN A 368 9.67 -12.71 -22.00
CA GLN A 368 9.42 -13.85 -22.87
C GLN A 368 7.92 -14.08 -23.06
N THR A 369 7.52 -14.60 -24.20
CA THR A 369 6.12 -14.88 -24.53
C THR A 369 5.93 -16.30 -25.08
N GLN A 370 4.78 -16.91 -24.75
CA GLN A 370 4.29 -18.16 -25.33
C GLN A 370 2.76 -18.15 -25.38
N GLY A 371 2.18 -18.03 -26.58
CA GLY A 371 0.73 -17.98 -26.76
C GLY A 371 0.11 -16.76 -26.09
N THR A 372 -0.77 -16.97 -25.11
CA THR A 372 -1.41 -15.90 -24.33
C THR A 372 -0.62 -15.52 -23.07
N ARG A 373 0.50 -16.22 -22.78
CA ARG A 373 1.31 -16.03 -21.57
C ARG A 373 2.56 -15.20 -21.84
N TYR A 374 2.84 -14.28 -20.94
CA TYR A 374 3.95 -13.35 -21.02
C TYR A 374 4.66 -13.31 -19.67
N MET A 375 5.93 -13.71 -19.65
CA MET A 375 6.79 -13.47 -18.50
C MET A 375 7.24 -12.02 -18.53
N MET A 376 6.88 -11.30 -17.47
CA MET A 376 7.18 -9.91 -17.27
C MET A 376 8.15 -9.74 -16.11
N THR A 377 9.11 -8.85 -16.25
CA THR A 377 9.87 -8.34 -15.10
C THR A 377 9.08 -7.23 -14.44
N ARG A 378 8.74 -7.40 -13.17
CA ARG A 378 8.05 -6.43 -12.33
C ARG A 378 9.06 -5.62 -11.55
N VAL A 379 8.95 -4.31 -11.68
CA VAL A 379 9.74 -3.34 -10.92
C VAL A 379 8.81 -2.27 -10.36
N THR A 380 8.93 -1.97 -9.07
CA THR A 380 8.10 -0.95 -8.42
C THR A 380 8.96 0.28 -8.11
N ALA A 381 8.49 1.48 -8.46
CA ALA A 381 9.19 2.71 -8.16
C ALA A 381 9.37 2.88 -6.64
N GLY A 382 10.57 3.22 -6.19
CA GLY A 382 10.91 3.31 -4.78
C GLY A 382 11.18 1.97 -4.09
N ARG A 383 11.09 0.83 -4.80
CA ARG A 383 11.52 -0.47 -4.27
C ARG A 383 12.77 -0.95 -5.00
N CYS A 384 13.51 -1.83 -4.36
CA CYS A 384 14.73 -2.40 -4.91
C CYS A 384 14.50 -3.79 -5.53
N GLU A 385 13.38 -4.41 -5.20
CA GLU A 385 13.08 -5.77 -5.61
C GLU A 385 12.74 -5.81 -7.10
N VAL A 386 13.34 -6.79 -7.78
CA VAL A 386 13.02 -7.13 -9.17
C VAL A 386 12.44 -8.54 -9.15
N ASP A 387 11.17 -8.63 -9.49
CA ASP A 387 10.44 -9.90 -9.51
C ASP A 387 10.12 -10.31 -10.94
N PHE A 388 9.98 -11.60 -11.21
CA PHE A 388 9.44 -12.13 -12.45
C PHE A 388 8.00 -12.60 -12.21
N VAL A 389 7.10 -12.18 -13.07
CA VAL A 389 5.66 -12.40 -12.93
C VAL A 389 5.11 -12.85 -14.27
N CYS A 390 4.25 -13.86 -14.29
CA CYS A 390 3.57 -14.24 -15.51
C CYS A 390 2.23 -13.52 -15.67
N PHE A 391 2.02 -12.91 -16.82
CA PHE A 391 0.72 -12.41 -17.28
C PHE A 391 0.12 -13.43 -18.24
N ASP A 392 -1.16 -13.74 -18.08
CA ASP A 392 -1.93 -14.41 -19.12
C ASP A 392 -3.01 -13.44 -19.60
N LEU A 393 -2.90 -13.01 -20.86
CA LEU A 393 -3.70 -11.95 -21.46
C LEU A 393 -4.59 -12.53 -22.57
N MET A 394 -5.90 -12.39 -22.39
CA MET A 394 -6.91 -12.89 -23.32
C MET A 394 -7.81 -11.72 -23.77
N PRO A 395 -7.60 -11.18 -24.98
CA PRO A 395 -8.46 -10.11 -25.50
C PRO A 395 -9.84 -10.70 -25.82
N ARG A 396 -10.86 -10.30 -25.05
CA ARG A 396 -12.24 -10.78 -25.25
C ARG A 396 -12.98 -9.90 -26.23
N HIS A 397 -12.84 -8.58 -26.11
CA HIS A 397 -13.44 -7.59 -26.99
C HIS A 397 -12.42 -6.49 -27.28
N HIS A 398 -12.63 -5.68 -28.32
CA HIS A 398 -11.83 -4.49 -28.65
C HIS A 398 -11.54 -3.57 -27.45
N SER A 399 -12.47 -3.47 -26.50
CA SER A 399 -12.38 -2.59 -25.33
C SER A 399 -12.24 -3.36 -24.01
N VAL A 400 -12.10 -4.69 -24.06
CA VAL A 400 -12.09 -5.57 -22.88
C VAL A 400 -11.02 -6.66 -23.01
N ILE A 401 -10.07 -6.66 -22.08
CA ILE A 401 -9.05 -7.71 -21.96
C ILE A 401 -9.27 -8.43 -20.64
N ARG A 402 -9.36 -9.77 -20.69
CA ARG A 402 -9.29 -10.61 -19.51
C ARG A 402 -7.83 -10.90 -19.22
N TYR A 403 -7.45 -10.76 -17.96
CA TYR A 403 -6.07 -11.03 -17.58
C TYR A 403 -5.97 -11.70 -16.22
N ARG A 404 -4.86 -12.38 -15.99
CA ARG A 404 -4.46 -12.84 -14.67
C ARG A 404 -2.96 -12.69 -14.49
N VAL A 405 -2.56 -12.55 -13.24
CA VAL A 405 -1.19 -12.28 -12.85
C VAL A 405 -0.75 -13.38 -11.89
N GLY A 406 0.35 -14.03 -12.21
CA GLY A 406 0.96 -15.05 -11.37
C GLY A 406 1.68 -14.48 -10.16
N LYS A 407 2.04 -15.34 -9.22
CA LYS A 407 2.88 -14.97 -8.08
C LYS A 407 4.25 -14.45 -8.56
N PRO A 408 4.81 -13.42 -7.89
CA PRO A 408 6.17 -12.97 -8.15
C PRO A 408 7.17 -14.07 -7.75
N SER A 409 8.13 -14.33 -8.64
CA SER A 409 9.28 -15.20 -8.39
C SER A 409 10.57 -14.38 -8.45
N ARG A 410 11.46 -14.58 -7.48
CA ARG A 410 12.75 -13.90 -7.42
C ARG A 410 13.83 -14.75 -8.07
N LEU A 411 14.88 -14.08 -8.53
CA LEU A 411 16.15 -14.74 -8.87
C LEU A 411 16.85 -15.18 -7.59
N SER A 412 17.30 -16.43 -7.55
CA SER A 412 18.23 -16.92 -6.52
C SER A 412 19.65 -16.97 -7.08
N ASP A 413 20.65 -17.01 -6.19
CA ASP A 413 22.07 -17.08 -6.56
C ASP A 413 22.41 -18.33 -7.39
N GLU A 414 21.59 -19.38 -7.30
CA GLU A 414 21.72 -20.63 -8.06
C GLU A 414 21.30 -20.51 -9.53
N ASP A 415 20.59 -19.44 -9.90
CA ASP A 415 20.04 -19.24 -11.25
C ASP A 415 21.06 -18.58 -12.22
N THR A 416 22.35 -18.92 -12.11
CA THR A 416 23.40 -18.41 -13.02
C THR A 416 23.35 -19.11 -14.38
N GLY A 417 23.06 -18.38 -15.47
CA GLY A 417 23.03 -18.90 -16.86
C GLY A 417 21.77 -18.51 -17.64
N ASN A 418 21.36 -19.32 -18.63
CA ASN A 418 20.12 -19.16 -19.42
C ASN A 418 18.86 -19.48 -18.57
N PHE A 419 18.67 -18.74 -17.47
CA PHE A 419 17.60 -18.96 -16.51
C PHE A 419 16.23 -18.56 -17.05
N MET A 420 16.17 -17.78 -18.14
CA MET A 420 14.93 -17.23 -18.69
C MET A 420 13.90 -18.30 -18.98
N VAL A 421 14.31 -19.42 -19.59
CA VAL A 421 13.40 -20.55 -19.89
C VAL A 421 12.94 -21.25 -18.62
N LYS A 422 13.82 -21.42 -17.62
CA LYS A 422 13.49 -22.04 -16.33
C LYS A 422 12.49 -21.15 -15.58
N LYS A 423 12.80 -19.86 -15.44
CA LYS A 423 11.90 -18.87 -14.81
C LYS A 423 10.59 -18.73 -15.55
N PHE A 424 10.57 -18.80 -16.88
CA PHE A 424 9.33 -18.82 -17.64
C PHE A 424 8.47 -20.02 -17.24
N ARG A 425 9.05 -21.23 -17.19
CA ARG A 425 8.32 -22.45 -16.80
C ARG A 425 7.82 -22.40 -15.35
N GLU A 426 8.60 -21.83 -14.43
CA GLU A 426 8.20 -21.66 -13.04
C GLU A 426 7.09 -20.61 -12.88
N THR A 427 7.33 -19.38 -13.35
CA THR A 427 6.42 -18.24 -13.19
C THR A 427 5.13 -18.41 -13.98
N CYS A 428 5.19 -18.97 -15.18
CA CYS A 428 4.03 -19.23 -16.04
C CYS A 428 3.45 -20.65 -15.86
N SER A 429 3.86 -21.36 -14.81
CA SER A 429 3.19 -22.61 -14.42
C SER A 429 1.75 -22.33 -13.98
N TRP A 430 0.87 -23.31 -14.16
CA TRP A 430 -0.52 -23.18 -13.71
C TRP A 430 -0.64 -22.94 -12.20
N MET A 431 0.28 -23.50 -11.41
CA MET A 431 0.32 -23.36 -9.95
C MET A 431 0.68 -21.93 -9.51
N SER A 432 1.34 -21.16 -10.37
CA SER A 432 1.71 -19.77 -10.05
C SER A 432 0.51 -18.82 -10.09
N PHE A 433 -0.58 -19.19 -10.76
CA PHE A 433 -1.81 -18.39 -10.82
C PHE A 433 -2.77 -18.63 -9.64
N THR A 434 -2.51 -19.63 -8.79
CA THR A 434 -3.35 -19.91 -7.61
C THR A 434 -2.61 -19.51 -6.34
N TYR A 435 -3.26 -18.72 -5.47
CA TYR A 435 -2.67 -18.30 -4.19
C TYR A 435 -2.65 -19.41 -3.15
N ASN A 436 -3.76 -20.14 -3.03
CA ASN A 436 -3.92 -21.29 -2.15
C ASN A 436 -4.20 -22.55 -2.96
N ARG A 437 -3.79 -23.72 -2.45
CA ARG A 437 -4.11 -25.01 -3.08
C ARG A 437 -5.62 -25.28 -3.10
N ASP A 438 -6.34 -24.70 -2.15
CA ASP A 438 -7.79 -24.89 -1.94
C ASP A 438 -8.65 -23.86 -2.70
N GLU A 439 -8.06 -22.74 -3.15
CA GLU A 439 -8.72 -21.79 -4.06
C GLU A 439 -8.32 -22.14 -5.51
N THR A 440 -9.03 -23.10 -6.10
CA THR A 440 -8.83 -23.54 -7.49
C THR A 440 -9.51 -22.65 -8.52
N ASP A 441 -10.30 -21.67 -8.10
CA ASP A 441 -11.11 -20.84 -8.98
C ASP A 441 -10.23 -19.98 -9.89
N TRP A 442 -10.50 -20.04 -11.19
CA TRP A 442 -9.79 -19.30 -12.23
C TRP A 442 -10.15 -17.80 -12.15
N LYS A 443 -9.53 -17.07 -11.22
CA LYS A 443 -9.77 -15.63 -11.01
C LYS A 443 -9.10 -14.82 -12.13
N TYR A 444 -9.79 -14.66 -13.26
CA TYR A 444 -9.46 -13.62 -14.23
C TYR A 444 -10.00 -12.28 -13.76
N GLU A 445 -9.19 -11.25 -13.95
CA GLU A 445 -9.54 -9.84 -13.80
C GLU A 445 -9.83 -9.23 -15.18
N VAL A 446 -10.38 -8.02 -15.19
CA VAL A 446 -10.78 -7.32 -16.42
C VAL A 446 -10.04 -5.99 -16.53
N LEU A 447 -9.45 -5.74 -17.70
CA LEU A 447 -9.03 -4.42 -18.14
C LEU A 447 -10.09 -3.86 -19.09
N ILE A 448 -10.53 -2.64 -18.81
CA ILE A 448 -11.53 -1.92 -19.60
C ILE A 448 -10.83 -0.71 -20.22
N LEU A 449 -10.99 -0.49 -21.52
CA LEU A 449 -10.35 0.64 -22.20
C LEU A 449 -10.86 1.97 -21.62
N ASN A 450 -9.95 2.92 -21.31
CA ASN A 450 -10.27 4.22 -20.74
C ASN A 450 -9.52 5.34 -21.49
N PRO A 451 -10.20 6.24 -22.24
CA PRO A 451 -11.65 6.39 -22.34
C PRO A 451 -12.31 5.21 -23.09
N PRO A 452 -13.55 4.85 -22.75
CA PRO A 452 -14.25 3.75 -23.42
C PRO A 452 -14.59 4.11 -24.87
N THR A 453 -14.45 3.14 -25.76
CA THR A 453 -14.99 3.23 -27.12
C THR A 453 -16.40 2.64 -27.13
N PRO A 454 -17.45 3.40 -27.50
CA PRO A 454 -18.81 2.89 -27.55
C PRO A 454 -18.95 1.74 -28.55
N VAL A 455 -19.65 0.68 -28.15
CA VAL A 455 -19.95 -0.49 -28.99
C VAL A 455 -21.46 -0.72 -29.04
N PRO A 456 -22.00 -1.32 -30.11
CA PRO A 456 -23.41 -1.69 -30.13
C PRO A 456 -23.75 -2.62 -28.96
N CYS A 457 -24.75 -2.25 -28.17
CA CYS A 457 -25.22 -3.00 -27.02
C CYS A 457 -25.71 -4.40 -27.44
N PRO A 458 -25.42 -5.42 -26.62
CA PRO A 458 -25.89 -6.78 -26.89
C PRO A 458 -27.40 -6.93 -26.71
N ILE A 459 -28.01 -6.04 -25.92
CA ILE A 459 -29.46 -5.95 -25.69
C ILE A 459 -29.94 -4.66 -26.35
N ALA A 460 -30.83 -4.79 -27.33
CA ALA A 460 -31.53 -3.67 -27.95
C ALA A 460 -33.04 -3.96 -28.02
N GLY A 461 -33.84 -2.90 -28.11
CA GLY A 461 -35.30 -2.93 -27.99
C GLY A 461 -35.79 -2.02 -26.88
N ARG A 462 -37.12 -1.94 -26.75
CA ARG A 462 -37.84 -1.23 -25.68
C ARG A 462 -38.43 -2.26 -24.72
N PHE A 463 -38.12 -2.14 -23.42
CA PHE A 463 -38.59 -3.05 -22.39
C PHE A 463 -39.11 -2.30 -21.17
N ASN A 464 -40.11 -2.88 -20.53
CA ASN A 464 -40.50 -2.54 -19.17
C ASN A 464 -39.69 -3.39 -18.20
N PHE A 465 -39.29 -2.84 -17.05
CA PHE A 465 -38.44 -3.58 -16.11
C PHE A 465 -38.98 -3.69 -14.70
N GLU A 466 -38.92 -4.90 -14.15
CA GLU A 466 -39.08 -5.16 -12.72
C GLU A 466 -37.70 -5.21 -12.07
N GLN A 467 -37.55 -4.62 -10.89
CA GLN A 467 -36.27 -4.54 -10.19
C GLN A 467 -36.30 -5.19 -8.80
N TRP A 468 -35.29 -6.01 -8.50
CA TRP A 468 -35.05 -6.61 -7.19
C TRP A 468 -33.70 -6.15 -6.63
N PRO A 469 -33.69 -5.11 -5.78
CA PRO A 469 -32.47 -4.65 -5.13
C PRO A 469 -32.22 -5.38 -3.79
N VAL A 470 -30.96 -5.44 -3.35
CA VAL A 470 -30.62 -5.87 -1.97
C VAL A 470 -30.89 -4.77 -0.96
N ARG A 471 -30.61 -3.52 -1.36
CA ARG A 471 -30.76 -2.31 -0.55
C ARG A 471 -31.44 -1.25 -1.39
N ASP A 472 -32.24 -0.40 -0.77
CA ASP A 472 -32.93 0.69 -1.49
C ASP A 472 -31.96 1.62 -2.24
N SER A 473 -30.71 1.76 -1.78
CA SER A 473 -29.67 2.54 -2.46
C SER A 473 -29.21 1.95 -3.80
N GLU A 474 -29.42 0.66 -4.06
CA GLU A 474 -29.06 0.00 -5.32
C GLU A 474 -30.18 0.09 -6.37
N LYS A 475 -31.39 0.45 -5.93
CA LYS A 475 -32.57 0.58 -6.77
C LYS A 475 -32.34 1.68 -7.82
N ILE A 476 -32.76 1.42 -9.05
CA ILE A 476 -32.81 2.45 -10.09
C ILE A 476 -33.98 3.37 -9.72
N ALA A 477 -33.65 4.63 -9.50
CA ALA A 477 -34.58 5.67 -9.06
C ALA A 477 -34.38 6.93 -9.90
N THR A 478 -35.35 7.83 -9.89
CA THR A 478 -35.30 9.04 -10.70
C THR A 478 -34.07 9.90 -10.35
N ARG A 479 -33.27 10.23 -11.37
CA ARG A 479 -32.01 10.95 -11.21
C ARG A 479 -32.19 12.40 -11.65
N ILE A 480 -32.11 13.32 -10.68
CA ILE A 480 -32.21 14.77 -10.96
C ILE A 480 -30.80 15.33 -11.15
N ARG A 481 -30.47 15.69 -12.39
CA ARG A 481 -29.18 16.31 -12.77
C ARG A 481 -29.16 17.79 -12.37
N GLY A 482 -28.85 18.06 -11.10
CA GLY A 482 -28.69 19.42 -10.57
C GLY A 482 -29.98 20.25 -10.55
N VAL A 483 -29.85 21.58 -10.55
CA VAL A 483 -31.00 22.50 -10.59
C VAL A 483 -31.57 22.50 -12.00
N THR A 484 -32.81 22.03 -12.17
CA THR A 484 -33.47 22.06 -13.49
C THR A 484 -33.62 23.51 -13.96
N PRO A 485 -33.32 23.83 -15.24
CA PRO A 485 -33.37 25.20 -15.75
C PRO A 485 -34.78 25.82 -15.69
N ARG A 486 -35.82 24.99 -15.54
CA ARG A 486 -37.20 25.39 -15.29
C ARG A 486 -37.83 24.44 -14.25
N PRO A 487 -38.80 24.89 -13.44
CA PRO A 487 -39.56 24.00 -12.57
C PRO A 487 -40.31 22.95 -13.41
N ARG A 488 -40.26 21.68 -12.98
CA ARG A 488 -40.99 20.59 -13.66
C ARG A 488 -42.49 20.87 -13.56
N ILE A 489 -43.15 21.08 -14.69
CA ILE A 489 -44.60 21.17 -14.74
C ILE A 489 -45.14 19.78 -14.37
N GLN A 490 -45.98 19.71 -13.34
CA GLN A 490 -46.69 18.48 -12.99
C GLN A 490 -47.72 18.20 -14.07
N VAL A 491 -47.32 17.39 -15.05
CA VAL A 491 -48.24 16.78 -16.00
C VAL A 491 -48.92 15.61 -15.29
N ASP A 492 -50.25 15.54 -15.35
CA ASP A 492 -51.02 14.42 -14.82
C ASP A 492 -50.78 13.16 -15.67
N CYS A 493 -49.78 12.38 -15.27
CA CYS A 493 -49.45 11.11 -15.90
C CYS A 493 -50.35 10.01 -15.34
N ARG A 494 -51.18 9.39 -16.18
CA ARG A 494 -52.11 8.33 -15.78
C ARG A 494 -51.44 6.96 -15.71
N ILE A 495 -50.43 6.74 -16.54
CA ILE A 495 -49.73 5.47 -16.69
C ILE A 495 -48.24 5.74 -16.53
N ILE A 496 -47.68 5.32 -15.41
CA ILE A 496 -46.25 5.39 -15.11
C ILE A 496 -45.69 3.98 -15.22
N VAL A 497 -44.69 3.81 -16.07
CA VAL A 497 -44.00 2.54 -16.30
C VAL A 497 -42.49 2.76 -16.16
N SER A 498 -41.79 1.73 -15.73
CA SER A 498 -40.33 1.69 -15.80
C SER A 498 -39.93 1.34 -17.23
N GLU A 499 -38.96 2.05 -17.80
CA GLU A 499 -38.54 1.87 -19.18
C GLU A 499 -37.03 1.67 -19.28
N ILE A 500 -36.61 0.69 -20.07
CA ILE A 500 -35.25 0.56 -20.55
C ILE A 500 -35.29 0.43 -22.08
N LYS A 501 -34.55 1.30 -22.78
CA LYS A 501 -34.56 1.33 -24.25
C LYS A 501 -33.15 1.45 -24.82
N SER A 502 -32.93 0.74 -25.91
CA SER A 502 -31.73 0.84 -26.75
C SER A 502 -32.17 0.69 -28.20
N CYS A 503 -32.22 1.82 -28.92
CA CYS A 503 -32.89 1.94 -30.22
C CYS A 503 -31.90 2.21 -31.37
N PRO A 504 -32.30 2.00 -32.65
CA PRO A 504 -31.39 1.64 -33.74
C PRO A 504 -30.48 2.74 -34.29
N VAL A 505 -30.70 4.02 -33.97
CA VAL A 505 -29.91 5.13 -34.55
C VAL A 505 -28.43 4.96 -34.24
N ASP A 506 -28.08 4.59 -33.01
CA ASP A 506 -26.70 4.34 -32.60
C ASP A 506 -26.49 3.00 -31.86
N MET A 507 -27.54 2.42 -31.24
CA MET A 507 -27.52 1.19 -30.40
C MET A 507 -26.35 1.10 -29.39
N ASN A 508 -25.63 2.18 -29.12
CA ASN A 508 -24.41 2.18 -28.31
C ASN A 508 -24.68 2.59 -26.85
N ARG A 509 -25.93 2.96 -26.57
CA ARG A 509 -26.40 3.46 -25.29
C ARG A 509 -27.70 2.76 -24.90
N ILE A 510 -27.82 2.47 -23.62
CA ILE A 510 -29.02 2.01 -22.96
C ILE A 510 -29.52 3.17 -22.11
N SER A 511 -30.68 3.71 -22.45
CA SER A 511 -31.36 4.72 -21.65
C SER A 511 -32.32 4.01 -20.70
N ILE A 512 -32.24 4.37 -19.41
CA ILE A 512 -33.08 3.81 -18.35
C ILE A 512 -33.84 4.93 -17.68
N ASP A 513 -35.14 4.73 -17.54
CA ASP A 513 -36.08 5.60 -16.84
C ASP A 513 -36.84 4.81 -15.79
N ALA A 514 -36.72 5.24 -14.53
CA ALA A 514 -37.42 4.59 -13.43
C ALA A 514 -38.93 4.89 -13.48
N GLU A 515 -39.29 6.09 -13.90
CA GLU A 515 -40.66 6.61 -13.95
C GLU A 515 -40.92 7.30 -15.31
N TYR A 516 -41.13 6.50 -16.35
CA TYR A 516 -41.52 6.98 -17.67
C TYR A 516 -43.04 7.17 -17.76
N CYS A 517 -43.47 8.30 -18.31
CA CYS A 517 -44.87 8.58 -18.55
C CYS A 517 -45.33 8.04 -19.91
N GLU A 518 -46.12 6.96 -19.89
CA GLU A 518 -46.68 6.35 -21.11
C GLU A 518 -47.94 7.10 -21.62
N THR A 519 -48.46 8.06 -20.86
CA THR A 519 -49.69 8.77 -21.23
C THR A 519 -49.47 9.63 -22.47
N VAL A 520 -50.39 9.51 -23.44
CA VAL A 520 -50.41 10.31 -24.67
C VAL A 520 -51.59 11.28 -24.70
N ASP A 521 -51.40 12.42 -25.37
CA ASP A 521 -52.43 13.43 -25.64
C ASP A 521 -53.49 12.89 -26.63
N TYR A 522 -54.60 13.61 -26.82
CA TYR A 522 -55.63 13.27 -27.82
C TYR A 522 -55.10 13.15 -29.26
N ARG A 523 -53.90 13.71 -29.52
CA ARG A 523 -53.19 13.62 -30.81
C ARG A 523 -52.18 12.46 -30.87
N GLY A 524 -52.11 11.61 -29.85
CA GLY A 524 -51.13 10.52 -29.75
C GLY A 524 -49.70 10.99 -29.48
N ARG A 525 -49.50 12.23 -29.02
CA ARG A 525 -48.18 12.76 -28.65
C ARG A 525 -47.93 12.47 -27.17
N PRO A 526 -46.71 12.08 -26.76
CA PRO A 526 -46.41 11.88 -25.33
C PRO A 526 -46.67 13.17 -24.54
N ILE A 527 -47.34 13.06 -23.39
CA ILE A 527 -47.61 14.20 -22.51
C ILE A 527 -46.45 14.31 -21.52
N GLY A 528 -45.45 15.12 -21.85
CA GLY A 528 -44.30 15.38 -20.99
C GLY A 528 -43.35 16.36 -21.66
N GLU A 529 -42.99 17.45 -20.97
CA GLU A 529 -42.04 18.46 -21.50
C GLU A 529 -40.57 18.04 -21.27
N TYR A 530 -40.32 17.00 -20.47
CA TYR A 530 -38.99 16.51 -20.12
C TYR A 530 -38.93 14.97 -20.13
N ASP A 531 -38.85 14.38 -21.32
CA ASP A 531 -38.51 12.97 -21.54
C ASP A 531 -36.98 12.81 -21.56
N VAL A 532 -36.35 13.10 -20.41
CA VAL A 532 -34.90 12.97 -20.24
C VAL A 532 -34.64 11.71 -19.44
N SER A 533 -33.77 10.86 -19.97
CA SER A 533 -33.37 9.62 -19.34
C SER A 533 -32.71 9.83 -17.98
N ASP A 534 -33.14 9.07 -16.97
CA ASP A 534 -32.53 9.07 -15.64
C ASP A 534 -31.06 8.60 -15.71
N TYR A 535 -30.80 7.52 -16.45
CA TYR A 535 -29.47 6.96 -16.65
C TYR A 535 -29.20 6.72 -18.13
N ASP A 536 -28.03 7.15 -18.61
CA ASP A 536 -27.54 6.86 -19.96
C ASP A 536 -26.29 5.99 -19.88
N LEU A 537 -26.48 4.68 -20.04
CA LEU A 537 -25.41 3.71 -19.95
C LEU A 537 -24.81 3.48 -21.33
N THR A 538 -23.56 3.87 -21.55
CA THR A 538 -22.84 3.56 -22.78
C THR A 538 -22.30 2.12 -22.73
N CYS A 539 -22.59 1.31 -23.73
CA CYS A 539 -22.06 -0.04 -23.84
C CYS A 539 -20.59 0.00 -24.26
N VAL A 540 -19.71 -0.64 -23.47
CA VAL A 540 -18.25 -0.61 -23.69
C VAL A 540 -17.76 -1.91 -24.32
N GLY A 541 -18.32 -3.04 -23.90
CA GLY A 541 -17.95 -4.36 -24.39
C GLY A 541 -18.78 -5.46 -23.74
N PHE A 542 -18.94 -6.56 -24.46
CA PHE A 542 -19.64 -7.75 -23.99
C PHE A 542 -18.92 -9.02 -24.47
N TRP A 543 -19.05 -10.12 -23.74
CA TRP A 543 -18.48 -11.43 -24.12
C TRP A 543 -19.17 -12.56 -23.37
N MET A 544 -19.09 -13.76 -23.92
CA MET A 544 -19.53 -15.00 -23.27
C MET A 544 -18.36 -15.73 -22.63
N GLU A 545 -18.50 -16.14 -21.37
CA GLU A 545 -17.52 -16.98 -20.65
C GLU A 545 -18.27 -17.88 -19.67
N ASP A 546 -17.91 -19.17 -19.62
CA ASP A 546 -18.55 -20.20 -18.78
C ASP A 546 -20.09 -20.26 -18.90
N TYR A 547 -20.59 -20.14 -20.15
CA TYR A 547 -22.01 -20.06 -20.48
C TYR A 547 -22.77 -18.85 -19.92
N LYS A 548 -22.05 -17.84 -19.42
CA LYS A 548 -22.61 -16.57 -18.93
C LYS A 548 -22.25 -15.45 -19.89
N SER A 549 -23.21 -14.55 -20.16
CA SER A 549 -22.99 -13.37 -20.99
C SER A 549 -22.70 -12.17 -20.08
N TYR A 550 -21.55 -11.54 -20.29
CA TYR A 550 -21.11 -10.37 -19.53
C TYR A 550 -21.23 -9.12 -20.37
N LEU A 551 -21.62 -8.00 -19.75
CA LEU A 551 -21.69 -6.68 -20.36
C LEU A 551 -21.06 -5.66 -19.42
N ILE A 552 -20.16 -4.83 -19.95
CA ILE A 552 -19.64 -3.66 -19.25
C ILE A 552 -20.31 -2.42 -19.82
N THR A 553 -20.88 -1.62 -18.91
CA THR A 553 -21.46 -0.31 -19.23
C THR A 553 -20.65 0.80 -18.57
N TRP A 554 -20.72 2.00 -19.14
CA TRP A 554 -20.12 3.22 -18.62
C TRP A 554 -21.19 4.30 -18.41
N ASP A 555 -21.22 4.87 -17.21
CA ASP A 555 -22.04 6.00 -16.77
C ASP A 555 -21.10 7.12 -16.31
N GLU A 556 -21.20 8.29 -16.95
CA GLU A 556 -20.34 9.45 -16.65
C GLU A 556 -20.57 9.98 -15.23
N GLU A 557 -21.78 9.82 -14.70
CA GLU A 557 -22.23 10.42 -13.44
C GLU A 557 -22.07 9.47 -12.23
N ASP A 558 -21.59 8.25 -12.42
CA ASP A 558 -21.41 7.27 -11.34
C ASP A 558 -20.14 7.57 -10.52
N ALA A 559 -20.31 7.98 -9.27
CA ALA A 559 -19.24 8.50 -8.41
C ALA A 559 -18.13 7.48 -8.04
N ILE A 560 -18.33 6.18 -8.24
CA ILE A 560 -17.40 5.14 -7.73
C ILE A 560 -16.33 4.76 -8.75
N SER A 561 -16.76 4.30 -9.93
CA SER A 561 -15.87 3.73 -10.96
C SER A 561 -16.23 4.09 -12.39
N ASN A 562 -17.33 4.82 -12.62
CA ASN A 562 -18.00 5.07 -13.91
C ASN A 562 -18.42 3.79 -14.67
N PHE A 563 -17.75 2.66 -14.46
CA PHE A 563 -18.04 1.38 -15.07
C PHE A 563 -18.87 0.48 -14.16
N ARG A 564 -19.79 -0.29 -14.76
CA ARG A 564 -20.57 -1.33 -14.09
C ARG A 564 -20.54 -2.61 -14.90
N CYS A 565 -20.48 -3.74 -14.19
CA CYS A 565 -20.55 -5.06 -14.81
C CYS A 565 -21.94 -5.66 -14.66
N TRP A 566 -22.45 -6.22 -15.75
CA TRP A 566 -23.74 -6.86 -15.86
C TRP A 566 -23.57 -8.30 -16.34
N VAL A 567 -24.37 -9.20 -15.78
CA VAL A 567 -24.56 -10.56 -16.31
C VAL A 567 -25.97 -10.63 -16.86
N TYR A 568 -26.13 -11.05 -18.12
CA TYR A 568 -27.43 -11.06 -18.77
C TYR A 568 -27.72 -12.40 -19.47
N GLU A 569 -28.99 -12.75 -19.51
CA GLU A 569 -29.49 -13.99 -20.08
C GLU A 569 -30.88 -13.79 -20.67
N ARG A 570 -31.18 -14.45 -21.79
CA ARG A 570 -32.51 -14.43 -22.38
C ARG A 570 -33.35 -15.55 -21.77
N LEU A 571 -34.48 -15.21 -21.15
CA LEU A 571 -35.40 -16.18 -20.56
C LEU A 571 -36.43 -16.69 -21.57
N SER A 572 -36.95 -15.79 -22.42
CA SER A 572 -37.97 -16.09 -23.41
C SER A 572 -37.77 -15.25 -24.68
N TRP A 573 -38.69 -15.33 -25.65
CA TRP A 573 -38.62 -14.46 -26.82
C TRP A 573 -38.75 -12.98 -26.45
N THR A 574 -39.55 -12.66 -25.43
CA THR A 574 -39.88 -11.29 -25.01
C THR A 574 -39.12 -10.83 -23.77
N ASP A 575 -38.56 -11.78 -23.00
CA ASP A 575 -38.04 -11.50 -21.66
C ASP A 575 -36.53 -11.72 -21.56
N VAL A 576 -35.84 -10.74 -20.95
CA VAL A 576 -34.41 -10.76 -20.67
C VAL A 576 -34.19 -10.52 -19.18
N MET A 577 -33.34 -11.32 -18.55
CA MET A 577 -32.91 -11.11 -17.17
C MET A 577 -31.51 -10.52 -17.16
N MET A 578 -31.24 -9.58 -16.28
CA MET A 578 -29.90 -9.05 -16.07
C MET A 578 -29.61 -8.68 -14.62
N SER A 579 -28.40 -8.95 -14.17
CA SER A 579 -27.92 -8.66 -12.82
C SER A 579 -26.76 -7.67 -12.87
N ARG A 580 -26.79 -6.66 -12.02
CA ARG A 580 -25.75 -5.64 -11.86
C ARG A 580 -24.84 -5.95 -10.68
N SER A 581 -23.54 -5.86 -10.91
CA SER A 581 -22.53 -5.83 -9.85
C SER A 581 -22.43 -4.44 -9.18
N GLN A 582 -22.05 -4.41 -7.91
CA GLN A 582 -21.79 -3.18 -7.16
C GLN A 582 -20.54 -2.43 -7.65
N ASN A 583 -19.66 -3.10 -8.40
CA ASN A 583 -18.45 -2.52 -8.97
C ASN A 583 -18.38 -2.83 -10.47
N ALA A 584 -17.33 -2.36 -11.15
CA ALA A 584 -17.04 -2.70 -12.55
C ALA A 584 -16.57 -4.16 -12.76
N ARG A 585 -16.60 -5.00 -11.72
CA ARG A 585 -16.22 -6.41 -11.74
C ARG A 585 -17.43 -7.29 -11.46
N CYS A 586 -17.74 -8.22 -12.35
CA CYS A 586 -18.73 -9.28 -12.06
C CYS A 586 -18.11 -10.34 -11.15
N VAL A 587 -18.92 -10.82 -10.20
CA VAL A 587 -18.53 -11.94 -9.32
C VAL A 587 -18.60 -13.24 -10.14
N PRO A 588 -17.64 -14.17 -10.01
CA PRO A 588 -17.65 -15.42 -10.80
C PRO A 588 -18.96 -16.21 -10.67
N ASP A 589 -19.54 -16.24 -9.47
CA ASP A 589 -20.79 -16.95 -9.18
C ASP A 589 -22.05 -16.19 -9.58
N GLN A 590 -21.93 -14.90 -9.96
CA GLN A 590 -23.06 -14.09 -10.39
C GLN A 590 -23.76 -14.71 -11.60
N ARG A 591 -25.09 -14.75 -11.54
CA ARG A 591 -25.99 -15.14 -12.63
C ARG A 591 -26.92 -13.97 -12.95
N ALA A 592 -27.67 -14.05 -14.04
CA ALA A 592 -28.57 -12.98 -14.48
C ALA A 592 -29.67 -12.65 -13.45
N ASP A 593 -30.07 -13.62 -12.62
CA ASP A 593 -31.08 -13.47 -11.55
C ASP A 593 -30.49 -13.10 -10.18
N SER A 594 -29.16 -13.00 -10.07
CA SER A 594 -28.49 -12.80 -8.79
C SER A 594 -28.63 -11.36 -8.32
N PHE A 595 -29.25 -11.15 -7.16
CA PHE A 595 -29.20 -9.87 -6.45
C PHE A 595 -28.66 -10.03 -5.03
N GLN A 596 -28.99 -11.11 -4.32
CA GLN A 596 -28.63 -11.31 -2.90
C GLN A 596 -27.18 -11.71 -2.61
N ILE A 597 -26.39 -12.03 -3.64
CA ILE A 597 -25.01 -12.50 -3.47
C ILE A 597 -24.11 -11.32 -3.07
N PRO A 598 -23.12 -11.51 -2.17
CA PRO A 598 -22.14 -10.48 -1.87
C PRO A 598 -21.44 -9.97 -3.14
N GLY A 599 -21.45 -8.66 -3.36
CA GLY A 599 -20.90 -8.02 -4.56
C GLY A 599 -21.89 -7.80 -5.70
N THR A 600 -23.07 -8.42 -5.66
CA THR A 600 -24.21 -8.07 -6.52
C THR A 600 -25.12 -7.07 -5.82
N GLY A 601 -25.79 -6.19 -6.57
CA GLY A 601 -26.62 -5.12 -5.99
C GLY A 601 -28.07 -5.13 -6.45
N LEU A 602 -28.31 -5.54 -7.70
CA LEU A 602 -29.58 -5.32 -8.40
C LEU A 602 -29.79 -6.41 -9.44
N ALA A 603 -31.00 -6.96 -9.52
CA ALA A 603 -31.45 -7.77 -10.66
C ALA A 603 -32.65 -7.11 -11.34
N LEU A 604 -32.69 -7.18 -12.66
CA LEU A 604 -33.73 -6.63 -13.51
C LEU A 604 -34.31 -7.73 -14.38
N LYS A 605 -35.64 -7.83 -14.41
CA LYS A 605 -36.37 -8.59 -15.43
C LYS A 605 -36.97 -7.62 -16.42
N LEU A 606 -36.51 -7.70 -17.66
CA LEU A 606 -36.95 -6.90 -18.77
C LEU A 606 -38.03 -7.68 -19.53
N THR A 607 -39.15 -7.04 -19.81
CA THR A 607 -40.27 -7.57 -20.61
C THR A 607 -40.50 -6.62 -21.78
N GLU A 608 -40.54 -7.14 -23.00
CA GLU A 608 -40.77 -6.33 -24.21
C GLU A 608 -42.00 -5.41 -24.09
N SER A 609 -41.82 -4.15 -24.49
CA SER A 609 -42.88 -3.14 -24.48
C SER A 609 -42.86 -2.24 -25.72
N GLU A 610 -42.33 -2.72 -26.84
CA GLU A 610 -42.37 -1.99 -28.12
C GLU A 610 -43.81 -1.77 -28.60
N ARG A 611 -44.18 -0.51 -28.89
CA ARG A 611 -45.47 -0.19 -29.52
C ARG A 611 -45.33 -0.22 -31.04
N LEU A 612 -46.46 -0.32 -31.74
CA LEU A 612 -46.55 -0.43 -33.20
C LEU A 612 -45.78 0.66 -33.98
N PHE A 613 -45.47 1.81 -33.37
CA PHE A 613 -44.84 2.97 -34.02
C PHE A 613 -43.51 3.41 -33.40
N ASP A 614 -42.92 2.62 -32.50
CA ASP A 614 -41.71 3.04 -31.77
C ASP A 614 -40.38 2.71 -32.49
N ASP A 615 -40.41 2.02 -33.64
CA ASP A 615 -39.25 1.68 -34.48
C ASP A 615 -37.99 1.28 -33.68
N CYS A 616 -38.14 0.37 -32.71
CA CYS A 616 -37.07 -0.02 -31.78
C CYS A 616 -36.99 -1.57 -31.68
N PRO A 617 -36.50 -2.24 -32.75
CA PRO A 617 -36.56 -3.68 -32.86
C PRO A 617 -35.68 -4.37 -31.82
N GLN A 618 -36.16 -5.52 -31.34
CA GLN A 618 -35.39 -6.34 -30.42
C GLN A 618 -34.09 -6.87 -31.03
N ARG A 619 -33.03 -6.85 -30.22
CA ARG A 619 -31.77 -7.54 -30.50
C ARG A 619 -31.22 -8.17 -29.23
N PHE A 620 -30.73 -9.39 -29.38
CA PHE A 620 -30.03 -10.11 -28.33
C PHE A 620 -28.76 -10.76 -28.90
N ASP A 621 -27.63 -10.44 -28.31
CA ASP A 621 -26.32 -11.03 -28.63
C ASP A 621 -25.71 -11.65 -27.36
N PRO A 622 -25.52 -12.97 -27.29
CA PRO A 622 -24.90 -13.60 -26.13
C PRO A 622 -23.39 -13.31 -26.01
N GLY A 623 -22.73 -12.77 -27.05
CA GLY A 623 -21.30 -12.47 -27.01
C GLY A 623 -20.39 -13.67 -27.32
N LEU A 624 -20.88 -14.65 -28.10
CA LEU A 624 -20.08 -15.80 -28.56
C LEU A 624 -18.90 -15.38 -29.44
N ASP A 625 -19.13 -14.42 -30.34
CA ASP A 625 -18.09 -13.78 -31.15
C ASP A 625 -18.29 -12.26 -31.13
N PRO A 626 -17.66 -11.56 -30.16
CA PRO A 626 -17.80 -10.12 -30.00
C PRO A 626 -17.15 -9.29 -31.11
N TYR A 627 -16.32 -9.91 -31.97
CA TYR A 627 -15.71 -9.22 -33.11
C TYR A 627 -16.62 -9.19 -34.34
N ARG A 628 -17.65 -10.03 -34.34
CA ARG A 628 -18.60 -10.11 -35.44
C ARG A 628 -19.50 -8.88 -35.45
N LYS A 629 -19.49 -8.14 -36.56
CA LYS A 629 -20.45 -7.05 -36.77
C LYS A 629 -21.87 -7.63 -36.84
N PRO A 630 -22.89 -6.91 -36.34
CA PRO A 630 -24.28 -7.37 -36.36
C PRO A 630 -24.81 -7.36 -37.80
N THR A 631 -24.63 -8.46 -38.52
CA THR A 631 -25.26 -8.70 -39.83
C THR A 631 -25.68 -10.15 -39.94
N ILE A 632 -26.65 -10.58 -39.13
CA ILE A 632 -27.31 -11.86 -39.33
C ILE A 632 -28.70 -11.82 -38.72
N ILE A 633 -29.71 -11.80 -39.57
CA ILE A 633 -31.05 -12.27 -39.19
C ILE A 633 -30.93 -13.79 -39.13
N TYR A 634 -31.00 -14.36 -37.94
CA TYR A 634 -31.13 -15.80 -37.80
C TYR A 634 -32.57 -16.19 -38.17
N ILE A 635 -32.79 -16.53 -39.44
CA ILE A 635 -34.01 -17.22 -39.85
C ILE A 635 -33.87 -18.65 -39.33
N LEU A 636 -34.41 -18.89 -38.13
CA LEU A 636 -34.63 -20.25 -37.66
C LEU A 636 -35.73 -20.85 -38.53
N ASN A 637 -35.32 -21.61 -39.54
CA ASN A 637 -36.24 -22.37 -40.36
C ASN A 637 -37.05 -23.28 -39.43
N LYS A 638 -38.37 -23.31 -39.59
CA LYS A 638 -39.23 -24.26 -38.87
C LYS A 638 -38.60 -25.65 -39.00
N SER A 639 -38.50 -26.37 -37.87
CA SER A 639 -38.17 -27.79 -37.92
C SER A 639 -39.05 -28.44 -38.97
N ALA A 640 -38.45 -29.19 -39.89
CA ALA A 640 -39.21 -29.98 -40.84
C ALA A 640 -40.16 -30.84 -40.01
N ALA A 641 -41.46 -30.56 -40.09
CA ALA A 641 -42.46 -31.41 -39.49
C ALA A 641 -42.29 -32.78 -40.15
N VAL A 642 -41.66 -33.72 -39.45
CA VAL A 642 -41.60 -35.10 -39.89
C VAL A 642 -43.03 -35.60 -39.78
N THR A 643 -43.74 -35.58 -40.90
CA THR A 643 -45.07 -36.17 -40.99
C THR A 643 -44.94 -37.66 -40.62
N PRO A 644 -45.75 -38.18 -39.69
CA PRO A 644 -45.63 -39.54 -39.16
C PRO A 644 -45.72 -40.62 -40.25
N SER A 645 -46.21 -40.29 -41.43
CA SER A 645 -46.23 -41.13 -42.63
C SER A 645 -44.84 -41.57 -43.11
N ILE A 646 -43.79 -40.75 -42.97
CA ILE A 646 -42.45 -41.10 -43.47
C ILE A 646 -41.76 -42.13 -42.56
N ILE A 647 -42.02 -42.05 -41.25
CA ILE A 647 -41.51 -43.03 -40.26
C ILE A 647 -42.21 -44.38 -40.42
N ILE A 648 -43.51 -44.38 -40.73
CA ILE A 648 -44.26 -45.63 -40.96
C ILE A 648 -43.78 -46.32 -42.25
N ILE A 649 -43.49 -45.57 -43.30
CA ILE A 649 -42.99 -46.13 -44.58
C ILE A 649 -41.56 -46.67 -44.43
N SER A 650 -40.69 -46.00 -43.67
CA SER A 650 -39.33 -46.49 -43.42
C SER A 650 -39.33 -47.75 -42.54
N ILE A 651 -40.20 -47.81 -41.51
CA ILE A 651 -40.36 -49.01 -40.67
C ILE A 651 -40.96 -50.17 -41.46
N LEU A 652 -41.94 -49.94 -42.35
CA LEU A 652 -42.47 -50.98 -43.23
C LEU A 652 -41.43 -51.50 -44.22
N SER A 653 -40.58 -50.63 -44.77
CA SER A 653 -39.50 -51.04 -45.68
C SER A 653 -38.45 -51.90 -44.98
N LEU A 654 -38.15 -51.59 -43.72
CA LEU A 654 -37.24 -52.38 -42.88
C LEU A 654 -37.84 -53.75 -42.52
N LEU A 655 -39.15 -53.81 -42.20
CA LEU A 655 -39.86 -55.07 -41.96
C LEU A 655 -39.92 -55.97 -43.20
N LEU A 656 -40.08 -55.39 -44.39
CA LEU A 656 -40.06 -56.14 -45.66
C LEU A 656 -38.67 -56.71 -46.00
N THR A 657 -37.58 -56.06 -45.58
CA THR A 657 -36.21 -56.60 -45.75
C THR A 657 -35.87 -57.74 -44.78
N PHE A 658 -36.63 -57.93 -43.70
CA PHE A 658 -36.44 -59.03 -42.75
C PHE A 658 -37.30 -60.28 -43.06
N ILE A 659 -38.16 -60.23 -44.08
CA ILE A 659 -39.06 -61.33 -44.48
C ILE A 659 -38.55 -62.06 -45.75
N HIS A 660 -37.33 -61.75 -46.22
CA HIS A 660 -36.64 -62.54 -47.24
C HIS A 660 -35.45 -63.32 -46.69
#